data_AF-A0A6J4SJB8-F1
#
_entry.id   AF-A0A6J4SJB8-F1
#
_cell.length_a   1.000
_cell.length_b   1.000
_cell.length_c   1.000
_cell.angle_alpha   90.00
_cell.angle_beta   90.00
_cell.angle_gamma   90.00
#
_symmetry.space_group_name_H-M   'P 1'
#
loop_
_entity.id
_entity.type
_entity.pdbx_description
1 polymer ?
#
loop_
_entity_poly.entity_id
_entity_poly.type
_entity_poly.pdbx_seq_one_letter_code
_entity_poly.pdbx_strand_id
1 'polypeptide(L)'
;PAPARAPRPGPPRPVFVIGADRSGVSVLAWALAQHPALPAAMDTGWLGELAAQLPEVYGRTIAQEAPTQRAGKITLDRFCRTFGRAAAALVGEKLDRWVDGDPEHTRNVPTLARLFPEARFIHVVRDADAAIRSLVDPPLGSAASTGGTQIPARLRSRLGEREAVSQWMGAVLAAVDAETTLGPQRVLRVTYDELLGASEAVVRRCLDFVGEAYAPECLWPLRDIREGARPEGAAKAEETAAAQAGLRAAARALSAELTGTSAAAPPAVGVAVPATGFDRARAGRVVMVTDHFPKFSETFFVNKFLELRARGWDVHVVCNRSNKDQWEYFGDLRDNEDLAARLHPTKDFETKIAELDPALVHFGYGTLALGRIGVPGLQSARTVVSFRGYDVNYFGLEDPHCYDEVWEAADMLHFVGRDTWARAQRRGCPSDRPHAVITDAVDVSRFQPPVRDQGPIGTPERPLRIVSVGRLHWKKGHEFGLRAVRELLDDGVCATYRIIGDGPHLEATLFAVHDLGLENHVELMGARPADEVRDNLAWADTFLHPAVSEGFCVSAIEAQAMGLPVVCSDADGLGENVVDGETGFVVTRRDALALSERLGKLAHDGELRARLGRSARLRAVSSFDATVQVDRFDRLYQELLRRPEPAPAPAEPAAAPAHDPVRTAVRQKALDALKSELSSMESRAERLKREVFGREVVGRVHEYAAAELPADAEVLIVSRGDETLVELPRGRGRHFPQAAEGHYAGHHPADSADAVEHLEDLRARGANYLVIPATSGWWLEHYAEFTEHLDRTYERVAERPDGYVVFSLAARTGAGVTT
;
A
#
# COMPACT_ATOMS: atom_id res chain seq x y z
N PRO A 1 -22.84 46.47 41.60
CA PRO A 1 -22.17 46.71 40.29
C PRO A 1 -21.30 45.50 39.91
N ALA A 2 -21.57 44.87 38.76
CA ALA A 2 -20.64 43.90 38.21
C ALA A 2 -19.33 44.61 37.76
N PRO A 3 -18.15 43.96 37.88
CA PRO A 3 -16.91 44.58 37.44
C PRO A 3 -16.94 44.85 35.94
N ALA A 4 -16.28 45.93 35.51
CA ALA A 4 -16.17 46.30 34.11
C ALA A 4 -15.53 45.13 33.32
N ARG A 5 -16.26 44.63 32.32
CA ARG A 5 -15.83 43.49 31.51
C ARG A 5 -14.55 43.90 30.76
N ALA A 6 -13.46 43.16 30.97
CA ALA A 6 -12.21 43.39 30.27
C ALA A 6 -12.44 43.47 28.75
N PRO A 7 -11.69 44.33 28.02
CA PRO A 7 -11.84 44.44 26.57
C PRO A 7 -11.65 43.06 25.94
N ARG A 8 -12.56 42.68 25.04
CA ARG A 8 -12.45 41.40 24.32
C ARG A 8 -11.13 41.41 23.53
N PRO A 9 -10.33 40.33 23.58
CA PRO A 9 -9.17 40.20 22.69
C PRO A 9 -9.62 40.23 21.22
N GLY A 10 -8.67 40.58 20.34
CA GLY A 10 -8.90 40.70 18.91
C GLY A 10 -9.36 39.39 18.24
N PRO A 11 -9.57 39.38 16.91
CA PRO A 11 -9.45 38.13 16.16
C PRO A 11 -8.02 37.57 16.32
N PRO A 12 -7.83 36.25 16.49
CA PRO A 12 -6.51 35.64 16.45
C PRO A 12 -5.83 35.84 15.08
N ARG A 13 -4.51 36.12 15.11
CA ARG A 13 -3.65 36.55 13.99
C ARG A 13 -2.42 35.64 13.82
N PRO A 14 -2.58 34.30 13.72
CA PRO A 14 -1.45 33.37 13.66
C PRO A 14 -0.68 33.45 12.35
N VAL A 15 0.54 32.92 12.38
CA VAL A 15 1.45 32.82 11.25
C VAL A 15 1.74 31.34 10.99
N PHE A 16 1.21 30.79 9.91
CA PHE A 16 1.46 29.40 9.52
C PHE A 16 2.58 29.35 8.48
N VAL A 17 3.71 28.75 8.83
CA VAL A 17 4.73 28.36 7.83
C VAL A 17 4.25 27.07 7.17
N ILE A 18 4.24 27.02 5.84
CA ILE A 18 3.70 25.91 5.05
C ILE A 18 4.67 25.48 3.95
N GLY A 19 4.55 24.25 3.46
CA GLY A 19 5.39 23.71 2.40
C GLY A 19 5.51 22.19 2.48
N ALA A 20 6.31 21.61 1.58
CA ALA A 20 6.59 20.18 1.63
C ALA A 20 7.45 19.79 2.83
N ASP A 21 7.32 18.53 3.26
CA ASP A 21 8.23 17.93 4.22
C ASP A 21 9.69 18.12 3.79
N ARG A 22 10.54 18.45 4.77
CA ARG A 22 11.97 18.76 4.56
C ARG A 22 12.23 19.97 3.64
N SER A 23 11.24 20.83 3.33
CA SER A 23 11.46 22.08 2.56
C SER A 23 12.08 23.21 3.38
N GLY A 24 12.05 23.14 4.72
CA GLY A 24 12.51 24.19 5.63
C GLY A 24 11.41 24.78 6.51
N VAL A 25 10.15 24.33 6.37
CA VAL A 25 8.98 24.76 7.15
C VAL A 25 9.28 24.92 8.65
N SER A 26 9.64 23.83 9.33
CA SER A 26 9.79 23.80 10.79
C SER A 26 10.97 24.64 11.29
N VAL A 27 12.04 24.81 10.49
CA VAL A 27 13.20 25.61 10.91
C VAL A 27 12.99 27.11 10.68
N LEU A 28 12.19 27.50 9.67
CA LEU A 28 11.72 28.90 9.55
C LEU A 28 10.67 29.23 10.62
N ALA A 29 9.78 28.29 10.96
CA ALA A 29 8.86 28.47 12.08
C ALA A 29 9.63 28.64 13.41
N TRP A 30 10.63 27.79 13.69
CA TRP A 30 11.47 27.93 14.89
C TRP A 30 12.33 29.21 14.88
N ALA A 31 12.80 29.67 13.72
CA ALA A 31 13.46 30.96 13.55
C ALA A 31 12.53 32.13 13.91
N LEU A 32 11.33 32.18 13.33
CA LEU A 32 10.33 33.20 13.66
C LEU A 32 9.87 33.12 15.12
N ALA A 33 9.89 31.93 15.73
CA ALA A 33 9.52 31.68 17.11
C ALA A 33 10.45 32.34 18.15
N GLN A 34 11.62 32.84 17.74
CA GLN A 34 12.48 33.62 18.63
C GLN A 34 12.01 35.09 18.76
N HIS A 35 11.08 35.55 17.91
CA HIS A 35 10.52 36.90 18.02
C HIS A 35 9.54 36.96 19.22
N PRO A 36 9.69 37.91 20.15
CA PRO A 36 8.92 37.92 21.40
C PRO A 36 7.40 38.13 21.22
N ALA A 37 6.95 38.60 20.05
CA ALA A 37 5.52 38.70 19.69
C ALA A 37 5.00 37.56 18.79
N LEU A 38 5.84 36.56 18.47
CA LEU A 38 5.47 35.38 17.66
C LEU A 38 5.95 34.08 18.36
N PRO A 39 5.50 33.76 19.59
CA PRO A 39 5.89 32.51 20.23
C PRO A 39 5.47 31.30 19.37
N ALA A 40 6.25 30.22 19.42
CA ALA A 40 5.83 28.94 18.84
C ALA A 40 4.58 28.43 19.55
N ALA A 41 3.63 27.90 18.78
CA ALA A 41 2.71 26.91 19.31
C ALA A 41 3.39 25.54 19.41
N MET A 42 2.98 24.74 20.39
CA MET A 42 3.41 23.35 20.57
C MET A 42 2.19 22.44 20.38
N ASP A 43 2.42 21.22 19.91
CA ASP A 43 1.42 20.15 19.78
C ASP A 43 0.16 20.58 19.01
N THR A 44 0.33 21.26 17.87
CA THR A 44 -0.75 21.87 17.05
C THR A 44 -1.14 21.12 15.78
N GLY A 45 -0.67 19.89 15.56
CA GLY A 45 -1.11 19.05 14.41
C GLY A 45 -2.63 18.90 14.32
N TRP A 46 -3.32 18.83 15.47
CA TRP A 46 -4.79 18.82 15.56
C TRP A 46 -5.48 20.04 14.91
N LEU A 47 -4.80 21.17 14.70
CA LEU A 47 -5.36 22.29 13.92
C LEU A 47 -5.52 21.92 12.44
N GLY A 48 -4.62 21.09 11.89
CA GLY A 48 -4.71 20.57 10.53
C GLY A 48 -5.86 19.57 10.38
N GLU A 49 -5.94 18.61 11.29
CA GLU A 49 -7.02 17.61 11.36
C GLU A 49 -8.40 18.27 11.55
N LEU A 50 -8.51 19.19 12.52
CA LEU A 50 -9.73 19.97 12.76
C LEU A 50 -10.12 20.79 11.52
N ALA A 51 -9.14 21.37 10.81
CA ALA A 51 -9.37 22.12 9.58
C ALA A 51 -9.78 21.24 8.38
N ALA A 52 -9.43 19.95 8.37
CA ALA A 52 -9.95 18.98 7.41
C ALA A 52 -11.42 18.64 7.70
N GLN A 53 -11.77 18.39 8.96
CA GLN A 53 -13.12 17.97 9.39
C GLN A 53 -14.15 19.11 9.42
N LEU A 54 -13.72 20.36 9.63
CA LEU A 54 -14.58 21.54 9.85
C LEU A 54 -15.71 21.81 8.84
N PRO A 55 -15.53 21.62 7.52
CA PRO A 55 -16.61 21.79 6.54
C PRO A 55 -17.79 20.85 6.79
N GLU A 56 -17.50 19.65 7.29
CA GLU A 56 -18.45 18.58 7.56
C GLU A 56 -19.17 18.81 8.91
N VAL A 57 -18.42 19.20 9.95
CA VAL A 57 -19.00 19.60 11.26
C VAL A 57 -19.95 20.81 11.10
N TYR A 58 -19.64 21.75 10.19
CA TYR A 58 -20.56 22.81 9.80
C TYR A 58 -21.85 22.25 9.17
N GLY A 59 -21.73 21.35 8.20
CA GLY A 59 -22.88 20.70 7.56
C GLY A 59 -23.82 20.03 8.57
N ARG A 60 -23.24 19.22 9.47
CA ARG A 60 -23.97 18.56 10.57
C ARG A 60 -24.62 19.56 11.52
N THR A 61 -23.96 20.67 11.86
CA THR A 61 -24.53 21.73 12.71
C THR A 61 -25.74 22.41 12.05
N ILE A 62 -25.67 22.74 10.76
CA ILE A 62 -26.76 23.42 10.05
C ILE A 62 -27.98 22.51 9.89
N ALA A 63 -27.77 21.21 9.65
CA ALA A 63 -28.85 20.23 9.62
C ALA A 63 -29.60 20.15 10.97
N GLN A 64 -28.88 20.21 12.09
CA GLN A 64 -29.47 20.16 13.44
C GLN A 64 -30.20 21.45 13.86
N GLU A 65 -29.70 22.64 13.48
CA GLU A 65 -30.37 23.92 13.79
C GLU A 65 -31.53 24.25 12.81
N ALA A 66 -31.69 23.49 11.71
CA ALA A 66 -32.71 23.70 10.67
C ALA A 66 -34.17 23.80 11.16
N PRO A 67 -34.64 23.06 12.19
CA PRO A 67 -35.98 23.22 12.74
C PRO A 67 -36.22 24.57 13.45
N THR A 68 -35.18 25.39 13.61
CA THR A 68 -35.25 26.68 14.32
C THR A 68 -35.02 27.86 13.38
N GLN A 69 -35.53 29.05 13.74
CA GLN A 69 -35.29 30.31 13.00
C GLN A 69 -33.85 30.86 13.13
N ARG A 70 -32.86 29.99 13.33
CA ARG A 70 -31.43 30.31 13.49
C ARG A 70 -30.54 29.78 12.37
N ALA A 71 -30.93 28.72 11.65
CA ALA A 71 -30.10 28.13 10.59
C ALA A 71 -29.63 29.18 9.57
N GLY A 72 -30.54 30.01 9.05
CA GLY A 72 -30.22 31.13 8.14
C GLY A 72 -29.41 32.28 8.75
N LYS A 73 -28.90 32.17 9.98
CA LYS A 73 -28.06 33.16 10.68
C LYS A 73 -26.65 32.63 11.00
N ILE A 74 -26.36 31.37 10.69
CA ILE A 74 -25.05 30.73 10.91
C ILE A 74 -24.44 30.42 9.54
N THR A 75 -23.57 31.30 9.04
CA THR A 75 -22.80 31.04 7.81
C THR A 75 -21.50 30.28 8.13
N LEU A 76 -20.93 29.58 7.15
CA LEU A 76 -19.66 28.86 7.31
C LEU A 76 -18.56 29.76 7.88
N ASP A 77 -18.39 30.96 7.35
CA ASP A 77 -17.41 31.92 7.87
C ASP A 77 -17.70 32.32 9.33
N ARG A 78 -18.97 32.44 9.73
CA ARG A 78 -19.34 32.74 11.12
C ARG A 78 -19.06 31.55 12.04
N PHE A 79 -19.27 30.33 11.54
CA PHE A 79 -18.99 29.09 12.23
C PHE A 79 -17.48 28.89 12.43
N CYS A 80 -16.70 28.93 11.35
CA CYS A 80 -15.23 28.87 11.39
C CYS A 80 -14.63 29.95 12.29
N ARG A 81 -15.08 31.22 12.19
CA ARG A 81 -14.60 32.30 13.11
C ARG A 81 -15.00 32.12 14.57
N THR A 82 -15.97 31.27 14.87
CA THR A 82 -16.33 30.91 16.25
C THR A 82 -15.42 29.78 16.75
N PHE A 83 -15.23 28.73 15.96
CA PHE A 83 -14.29 27.65 16.26
C PHE A 83 -12.84 28.13 16.35
N GLY A 84 -12.38 29.01 15.45
CA GLY A 84 -11.02 29.57 15.48
C GLY A 84 -10.71 30.39 16.74
N ARG A 85 -11.72 30.99 17.37
CA ARG A 85 -11.56 31.66 18.68
C ARG A 85 -11.42 30.66 19.82
N ALA A 86 -12.09 29.51 19.75
CA ALA A 86 -11.91 28.43 20.72
C ALA A 86 -10.55 27.73 20.52
N ALA A 87 -10.19 27.43 19.27
CA ALA A 87 -8.90 26.84 18.91
C ALA A 87 -7.71 27.71 19.34
N ALA A 88 -7.76 29.04 19.10
CA ALA A 88 -6.74 29.96 19.60
C ALA A 88 -6.62 29.96 21.14
N ALA A 89 -7.74 29.84 21.87
CA ALA A 89 -7.71 29.75 23.33
C ALA A 89 -7.09 28.42 23.84
N LEU A 90 -7.19 27.33 23.07
CA LEU A 90 -6.52 26.05 23.35
C LEU A 90 -5.02 26.11 23.04
N VAL A 91 -4.60 26.81 21.97
CA VAL A 91 -3.18 27.11 21.71
C VAL A 91 -2.59 27.99 22.83
N GLY A 92 -3.38 28.91 23.37
CA GLY A 92 -3.12 29.52 24.67
C GLY A 92 -4.01 30.74 24.93
N GLU A 93 -4.67 30.78 26.09
CA GLU A 93 -5.68 31.80 26.46
C GLU A 93 -5.24 33.28 26.32
N LYS A 94 -3.94 33.54 26.21
CA LYS A 94 -3.32 34.88 26.12
C LYS A 94 -2.63 35.15 24.78
N LEU A 95 -2.65 34.21 23.84
CA LEU A 95 -1.98 34.34 22.54
C LEU A 95 -2.99 34.81 21.47
N ASP A 96 -2.98 36.10 21.16
CA ASP A 96 -3.69 36.60 19.96
C ASP A 96 -2.86 36.42 18.68
N ARG A 97 -1.59 36.04 18.81
CA ARG A 97 -0.63 35.80 17.73
C ARG A 97 0.42 34.77 18.19
N TRP A 98 0.77 33.86 17.28
CA TRP A 98 1.79 32.82 17.43
C TRP A 98 2.33 32.44 16.05
N VAL A 99 3.43 31.69 15.99
CA VAL A 99 3.90 31.03 14.77
C VAL A 99 3.76 29.52 14.88
N ASP A 100 3.49 28.90 13.74
CA ASP A 100 3.29 27.46 13.60
C ASP A 100 4.02 26.95 12.33
N GLY A 101 4.32 25.66 12.27
CA GLY A 101 5.17 25.06 11.23
C GLY A 101 5.00 23.56 11.07
N ASP A 102 3.82 23.04 11.43
CA ASP A 102 3.44 21.65 11.17
C ASP A 102 3.17 21.44 9.66
N PRO A 103 3.82 20.48 8.99
CA PRO A 103 3.60 20.20 7.57
C PRO A 103 2.14 19.90 7.20
N GLU A 104 1.33 19.32 8.10
CA GLU A 104 -0.06 18.95 7.85
C GLU A 104 -0.98 20.15 7.59
N HIS A 105 -0.60 21.33 8.10
CA HIS A 105 -1.33 22.58 7.86
C HIS A 105 -1.33 22.97 6.38
N THR A 106 -0.28 22.58 5.63
CA THR A 106 -0.10 22.88 4.20
C THR A 106 -1.25 22.37 3.34
N ARG A 107 -1.86 21.23 3.68
CA ARG A 107 -3.01 20.66 2.93
C ARG A 107 -4.35 21.31 3.30
N ASN A 108 -4.41 22.07 4.39
CA ASN A 108 -5.64 22.54 5.02
C ASN A 108 -5.78 24.08 5.05
N VAL A 109 -4.88 24.78 4.35
CA VAL A 109 -4.79 26.26 4.31
C VAL A 109 -6.14 26.95 4.02
N PRO A 110 -6.99 26.51 3.07
CA PRO A 110 -8.28 27.17 2.82
C PRO A 110 -9.24 27.17 4.01
N THR A 111 -9.20 26.15 4.88
CA THR A 111 -10.03 26.13 6.09
C THR A 111 -9.34 26.86 7.25
N LEU A 112 -8.02 26.74 7.40
CA LEU A 112 -7.25 27.55 8.36
C LEU A 112 -7.45 29.06 8.11
N ALA A 113 -7.50 29.48 6.84
CA ALA A 113 -7.76 30.85 6.42
C ALA A 113 -9.19 31.35 6.72
N ARG A 114 -10.15 30.45 6.99
CA ARG A 114 -11.53 30.74 7.43
C ARG A 114 -11.69 30.68 8.95
N LEU A 115 -11.00 29.76 9.62
CA LEU A 115 -10.84 29.72 11.08
C LEU A 115 -10.24 31.03 11.59
N PHE A 116 -9.17 31.45 10.91
CA PHE A 116 -8.32 32.58 11.27
C PHE A 116 -8.30 33.59 10.09
N PRO A 117 -9.25 34.54 10.00
CA PRO A 117 -9.33 35.49 8.89
C PRO A 117 -8.09 36.39 8.77
N GLU A 118 -7.47 36.72 9.90
CA GLU A 118 -6.25 37.54 9.97
C GLU A 118 -4.96 36.71 9.85
N ALA A 119 -5.05 35.39 9.65
CA ALA A 119 -3.87 34.55 9.52
C ALA A 119 -3.06 34.89 8.28
N ARG A 120 -1.74 34.84 8.45
CA ARG A 120 -0.73 34.97 7.39
C ARG A 120 -0.07 33.62 7.17
N PHE A 121 0.23 33.30 5.93
CA PHE A 121 0.88 32.05 5.53
C PHE A 121 2.24 32.36 4.91
N ILE A 122 3.26 31.56 5.22
CA ILE A 122 4.61 31.70 4.68
C ILE A 122 4.99 30.40 4.00
N HIS A 123 4.94 30.37 2.67
CA HIS A 123 5.23 29.19 1.87
C HIS A 123 6.74 29.06 1.62
N VAL A 124 7.35 27.99 2.15
CA VAL A 124 8.77 27.68 1.97
C VAL A 124 8.95 26.68 0.82
N VAL A 125 9.35 27.20 -0.33
CA VAL A 125 9.69 26.41 -1.52
C VAL A 125 11.15 25.95 -1.45
N ARG A 126 11.41 24.67 -1.70
CA ARG A 126 12.75 24.10 -1.85
C ARG A 126 12.85 23.37 -3.19
N ASP A 127 14.04 23.34 -3.77
CA ASP A 127 14.36 22.46 -4.91
C ASP A 127 13.76 21.06 -4.68
N ALA A 128 12.94 20.61 -5.64
CA ALA A 128 12.31 19.31 -5.59
C ALA A 128 13.36 18.21 -5.40
N ASP A 129 14.49 18.31 -6.11
CA ASP A 129 15.52 17.28 -6.11
C ASP A 129 16.20 17.17 -4.74
N ALA A 130 16.51 18.29 -4.09
CA ALA A 130 17.07 18.35 -2.74
C ALA A 130 16.07 17.94 -1.65
N ALA A 131 14.80 18.31 -1.79
CA ALA A 131 13.75 17.92 -0.85
C ALA A 131 13.44 16.42 -0.94
N ILE A 132 13.26 15.88 -2.15
CA ILE A 132 13.01 14.45 -2.41
C ILE A 132 14.21 13.61 -1.95
N ARG A 133 15.46 14.02 -2.23
CA ARG A 133 16.64 13.37 -1.64
C ARG A 133 16.58 13.34 -0.11
N SER A 134 16.19 14.45 0.52
CA SER A 134 16.05 14.58 1.98
C SER A 134 14.88 13.80 2.61
N LEU A 135 14.02 13.19 1.78
CA LEU A 135 12.91 12.31 2.16
C LEU A 135 13.25 10.82 1.93
N VAL A 136 13.91 10.50 0.82
CA VAL A 136 14.34 9.13 0.47
C VAL A 136 15.49 8.64 1.35
N ASP A 137 16.48 9.49 1.60
CA ASP A 137 17.52 9.26 2.63
C ASP A 137 17.63 10.52 3.49
N PRO A 138 16.88 10.60 4.60
CA PRO A 138 16.93 11.77 5.46
C PRO A 138 18.33 11.92 6.08
N PRO A 139 19.02 13.06 5.88
CA PRO A 139 20.31 13.29 6.50
C PRO A 139 20.21 13.17 8.02
N LEU A 140 21.27 12.63 8.63
CA LEU A 140 21.45 12.56 10.08
C LEU A 140 21.15 13.92 10.69
N GLY A 141 20.27 13.94 11.70
CA GLY A 141 20.04 15.15 12.49
C GLY A 141 21.33 15.60 13.18
N SER A 142 21.47 16.91 13.40
CA SER A 142 22.49 17.40 14.33
C SER A 142 22.28 16.74 15.69
N ALA A 143 23.36 16.27 16.33
CA ALA A 143 23.29 15.41 17.51
C ALA A 143 22.51 16.01 18.69
N ALA A 144 22.31 17.34 18.68
CA ALA A 144 21.52 18.08 19.66
C ALA A 144 20.02 17.72 19.66
N SER A 145 19.42 17.28 18.54
CA SER A 145 17.97 17.05 18.47
C SER A 145 17.51 15.62 18.79
N THR A 146 18.42 14.64 18.83
CA THR A 146 18.09 13.21 19.07
C THR A 146 18.82 12.58 20.26
N GLY A 147 19.45 13.39 21.12
CA GLY A 147 20.14 12.91 22.32
C GLY A 147 21.36 12.01 22.04
N GLY A 148 21.92 12.06 20.83
CA GLY A 148 23.09 11.29 20.42
C GLY A 148 22.81 9.87 19.86
N THR A 149 21.60 9.34 19.97
CA THR A 149 21.28 8.00 19.45
C THR A 149 21.13 8.02 17.93
N GLN A 150 22.01 7.33 17.20
CA GLN A 150 22.00 7.27 15.73
C GLN A 150 21.54 5.89 15.23
N ILE A 151 20.50 5.88 14.38
CA ILE A 151 20.02 4.65 13.73
C ILE A 151 20.93 4.29 12.54
N PRO A 152 21.55 3.09 12.51
CA PRO A 152 22.40 2.63 11.40
C PRO A 152 21.67 2.68 10.06
N ALA A 153 22.37 3.05 8.98
CA ALA A 153 21.76 3.22 7.64
C ALA A 153 21.19 1.93 7.01
N ARG A 154 21.42 0.76 7.63
CA ARG A 154 20.84 -0.55 7.29
C ARG A 154 19.54 -0.87 8.04
N LEU A 155 19.15 -0.05 9.02
CA LEU A 155 17.96 -0.20 9.88
C LEU A 155 17.05 1.05 9.73
N ARG A 156 16.92 1.56 8.50
CA ARG A 156 16.06 2.71 8.18
C ARG A 156 14.99 2.27 7.18
N SER A 157 13.73 2.45 7.53
CA SER A 157 12.65 2.51 6.54
C SER A 157 12.92 3.69 5.60
N ARG A 158 13.16 3.42 4.32
CA ARG A 158 13.35 4.45 3.29
C ARG A 158 12.04 4.64 2.54
N LEU A 159 11.56 5.87 2.44
CA LEU A 159 10.47 6.22 1.53
C LEU A 159 10.90 5.86 0.10
N GLY A 160 10.03 5.15 -0.63
CA GLY A 160 10.27 4.90 -2.05
C GLY A 160 10.32 6.22 -2.81
N GLU A 161 11.24 6.38 -3.78
CA GLU A 161 11.41 7.67 -4.48
C GLU A 161 10.10 8.21 -5.06
N ARG A 162 9.27 7.32 -5.64
CA ARG A 162 7.93 7.66 -6.15
C ARG A 162 7.00 8.22 -5.06
N GLU A 163 7.07 7.68 -3.86
CA GLU A 163 6.26 8.08 -2.70
C GLU A 163 6.72 9.44 -2.18
N ALA A 164 8.04 9.64 -2.03
CA ALA A 164 8.64 10.93 -1.69
C ALA A 164 8.30 12.03 -2.71
N VAL A 165 8.34 11.74 -4.02
CA VAL A 165 7.92 12.70 -5.07
C VAL A 165 6.43 13.02 -4.96
N SER A 166 5.59 12.00 -4.73
CA SER A 166 4.13 12.17 -4.58
C SER A 166 3.76 12.99 -3.34
N GLN A 167 4.44 12.76 -2.21
CA GLN A 167 4.28 13.50 -0.96
C GLN A 167 4.70 14.97 -1.13
N TRP A 168 5.86 15.21 -1.76
CA TRP A 168 6.35 16.56 -2.08
C TRP A 168 5.39 17.31 -3.02
N MET A 169 4.97 16.70 -4.13
CA MET A 169 4.06 17.34 -5.09
C MET A 169 2.70 17.67 -4.46
N GLY A 170 2.12 16.75 -3.69
CA GLY A 170 0.83 16.97 -3.03
C GLY A 170 0.85 18.12 -2.03
N ALA A 171 1.95 18.34 -1.33
CA ALA A 171 2.11 19.49 -0.43
C ALA A 171 2.34 20.81 -1.18
N VAL A 172 3.23 20.82 -2.19
CA VAL A 172 3.53 22.04 -2.96
C VAL A 172 2.31 22.52 -3.75
N LEU A 173 1.55 21.60 -4.38
CA LEU A 173 0.34 21.98 -5.13
C LEU A 173 -0.73 22.61 -4.23
N ALA A 174 -0.91 22.10 -3.00
CA ALA A 174 -1.84 22.69 -2.02
C ALA A 174 -1.40 24.09 -1.57
N ALA A 175 -0.09 24.32 -1.40
CA ALA A 175 0.44 25.64 -1.06
C ALA A 175 0.32 26.65 -2.23
N VAL A 176 0.45 26.20 -3.49
CA VAL A 176 0.25 27.04 -4.69
C VAL A 176 -1.22 27.39 -4.91
N ASP A 177 -2.14 26.45 -4.66
CA ASP A 177 -3.59 26.75 -4.64
C ASP A 177 -3.93 27.79 -3.57
N ALA A 178 -3.30 27.69 -2.39
CA ALA A 178 -3.44 28.68 -1.33
C ALA A 178 -2.89 30.07 -1.70
N GLU A 179 -1.71 30.17 -2.32
CA GLU A 179 -1.20 31.43 -2.87
C GLU A 179 -2.17 32.05 -3.88
N THR A 180 -2.69 31.23 -4.79
CA THR A 180 -3.62 31.66 -5.86
C THR A 180 -4.97 32.13 -5.28
N THR A 181 -5.48 31.42 -4.27
CA THR A 181 -6.80 31.67 -3.67
C THR A 181 -6.81 32.80 -2.64
N LEU A 182 -5.72 33.00 -1.88
CA LEU A 182 -5.64 33.98 -0.79
C LEU A 182 -4.83 35.23 -1.16
N GLY A 183 -3.96 35.15 -2.17
CA GLY A 183 -3.19 36.25 -2.73
C GLY A 183 -2.00 36.73 -1.88
N PRO A 184 -1.15 37.62 -2.44
CA PRO A 184 0.13 38.03 -1.85
C PRO A 184 -0.02 38.89 -0.56
N GLN A 185 -1.24 39.29 -0.21
CA GLN A 185 -1.54 39.94 1.07
C GLN A 185 -1.74 38.94 2.22
N ARG A 186 -2.00 37.66 1.91
CA ARG A 186 -2.20 36.59 2.90
C ARG A 186 -1.18 35.46 2.82
N VAL A 187 -0.51 35.27 1.68
CA VAL A 187 0.58 34.29 1.53
C VAL A 187 1.86 34.98 1.03
N LEU A 188 2.97 34.78 1.73
CA LEU A 188 4.31 35.15 1.28
C LEU A 188 5.06 33.89 0.85
N ARG A 189 5.56 33.85 -0.39
CA ARG A 189 6.51 32.82 -0.82
C ARG A 189 7.94 33.22 -0.44
N VAL A 190 8.72 32.27 0.05
CA VAL A 190 10.17 32.37 0.27
C VAL A 190 10.84 31.08 -0.20
N THR A 191 12.10 31.12 -0.63
CA THR A 191 12.83 29.89 -0.97
C THR A 191 13.79 29.43 0.13
N TYR A 192 14.05 28.13 0.19
CA TYR A 192 15.05 27.55 1.08
C TYR A 192 16.47 28.05 0.78
N ASP A 193 16.78 28.35 -0.47
CA ASP A 193 18.11 28.85 -0.86
C ASP A 193 18.30 30.32 -0.45
N GLU A 194 17.23 31.13 -0.48
CA GLU A 194 17.22 32.44 0.17
C GLU A 194 17.39 32.30 1.69
N LEU A 195 16.73 31.32 2.32
CA LEU A 195 16.80 31.08 3.76
C LEU A 195 18.22 30.69 4.21
N LEU A 196 18.98 29.97 3.37
CA LEU A 196 20.40 29.67 3.61
C LEU A 196 21.31 30.85 3.29
N GLY A 197 21.24 31.40 2.07
CA GLY A 197 22.18 32.40 1.58
C GLY A 197 21.96 33.81 2.16
N ALA A 198 20.70 34.20 2.31
CA ALA A 198 20.26 35.55 2.69
C ALA A 198 19.30 35.54 3.89
N SER A 199 19.58 34.68 4.88
CA SER A 199 18.74 34.40 6.06
C SER A 199 18.16 35.66 6.73
N GLU A 200 18.96 36.72 6.89
CA GLU A 200 18.50 37.99 7.46
C GLU A 200 17.50 38.73 6.56
N ALA A 201 17.71 38.75 5.25
CA ALA A 201 16.76 39.36 4.32
C ALA A 201 15.42 38.59 4.32
N VAL A 202 15.46 37.25 4.36
CA VAL A 202 14.24 36.43 4.46
C VAL A 202 13.50 36.69 5.77
N VAL A 203 14.19 36.65 6.92
CA VAL A 203 13.58 36.92 8.22
C VAL A 203 12.99 38.33 8.29
N ARG A 204 13.67 39.35 7.74
CA ARG A 204 13.13 40.72 7.60
C ARG A 204 11.83 40.71 6.79
N ARG A 205 11.82 40.17 5.55
CA ARG A 205 10.60 40.09 4.72
C ARG A 205 9.45 39.37 5.43
N CYS A 206 9.74 38.27 6.15
CA CYS A 206 8.73 37.51 6.88
C CYS A 206 8.13 38.33 8.03
N LEU A 207 8.95 39.04 8.80
CA LEU A 207 8.50 39.91 9.90
C LEU A 207 7.72 41.13 9.36
N ASP A 208 8.24 41.81 8.33
CA ASP A 208 7.56 42.91 7.64
C ASP A 208 6.17 42.49 7.11
N PHE A 209 6.07 41.30 6.51
CA PHE A 209 4.83 40.74 5.95
C PHE A 209 3.77 40.39 7.00
N VAL A 210 4.17 39.98 8.21
CA VAL A 210 3.23 39.75 9.33
C VAL A 210 2.99 41.00 10.17
N GLY A 211 3.74 42.08 9.92
CA GLY A 211 3.61 43.37 10.57
C GLY A 211 4.33 43.47 11.93
N GLU A 212 5.45 42.77 12.08
CA GLU A 212 6.32 42.80 13.26
C GLU A 212 7.67 43.44 12.96
N ALA A 213 8.36 43.97 13.97
CA ALA A 213 9.69 44.54 13.81
C ALA A 213 10.77 43.44 13.65
N TYR A 214 11.92 43.78 13.06
CA TYR A 214 13.05 42.84 12.98
C TYR A 214 13.69 42.59 14.35
N ALA A 215 13.79 41.31 14.74
CA ALA A 215 14.55 40.84 15.89
C ALA A 215 15.74 39.97 15.45
N PRO A 216 16.99 40.26 15.87
CA PRO A 216 18.17 39.48 15.52
C PRO A 216 18.22 38.07 16.15
N GLU A 217 17.41 37.82 17.19
CA GLU A 217 17.23 36.52 17.84
C GLU A 217 16.70 35.47 16.84
N CYS A 218 15.86 35.88 15.89
CA CYS A 218 15.31 35.03 14.83
C CYS A 218 16.37 34.41 13.91
N LEU A 219 17.61 34.89 13.94
CA LEU A 219 18.71 34.28 13.22
C LEU A 219 19.35 33.10 13.94
N TRP A 220 19.11 32.88 15.24
CA TRP A 220 19.83 31.85 15.99
C TRP A 220 19.59 30.43 15.42
N PRO A 221 18.34 29.98 15.16
CA PRO A 221 18.07 28.69 14.51
C PRO A 221 18.62 28.52 13.10
N LEU A 222 18.98 29.62 12.43
CA LEU A 222 19.47 29.64 11.05
C LEU A 222 21.00 29.64 10.96
N ARG A 223 21.72 29.77 12.08
CA ARG A 223 23.19 29.73 12.13
C ARG A 223 23.72 28.32 11.88
N ASP A 224 23.24 27.35 12.65
CA ASP A 224 23.76 25.97 12.64
C ASP A 224 23.52 25.26 11.29
N ILE A 225 22.49 25.67 10.54
CA ILE A 225 22.23 25.17 9.19
C ILE A 225 23.37 25.52 8.21
N ARG A 226 24.11 26.61 8.46
CA ARG A 226 25.26 27.01 7.63
C ARG A 226 26.51 26.18 7.91
N GLU A 227 26.69 25.69 9.13
CA GLU A 227 27.86 24.90 9.52
C GLU A 227 27.70 23.41 9.17
N GLY A 228 26.49 22.86 9.21
CA GLY A 228 26.20 21.48 8.81
C GLY A 228 26.25 21.19 7.29
N ALA A 229 26.64 22.16 6.45
CA ALA A 229 26.32 22.20 5.03
C ALA A 229 27.47 21.87 4.06
N ARG A 230 28.17 20.73 4.24
CA ARG A 230 28.80 19.94 3.15
C ARG A 230 29.38 18.60 3.65
N PRO A 231 28.77 17.46 3.31
CA PRO A 231 29.48 16.18 3.28
C PRO A 231 30.41 16.15 2.07
N GLU A 232 31.71 16.01 2.28
CA GLU A 232 32.64 15.62 1.21
C GLU A 232 32.57 14.10 1.00
N GLY A 233 32.53 13.67 -0.27
CA GLY A 233 32.59 12.24 -0.63
C GLY A 233 31.26 11.48 -0.51
N ALA A 234 30.38 11.64 -1.50
CA ALA A 234 29.28 10.71 -1.76
C ALA A 234 29.39 10.19 -3.20
N ALA A 235 29.44 8.86 -3.37
CA ALA A 235 29.57 8.24 -4.70
C ALA A 235 28.27 8.36 -5.52
N LYS A 236 28.39 8.43 -6.84
CA LYS A 236 27.24 8.48 -7.75
C LYS A 236 26.45 7.18 -7.70
N ALA A 237 25.17 7.26 -7.36
CA ALA A 237 24.17 6.29 -7.79
C ALA A 237 23.50 6.84 -9.07
N GLU A 238 23.52 6.09 -10.16
CA GLU A 238 22.99 6.55 -11.46
C GLU A 238 21.52 6.17 -11.67
N GLU A 239 20.80 7.02 -12.42
CA GLU A 239 19.35 6.94 -12.61
C GLU A 239 18.97 5.95 -13.73
N THR A 240 17.86 5.22 -13.58
CA THR A 240 17.18 4.50 -14.67
C THR A 240 15.72 4.97 -14.75
N ALA A 241 15.40 5.80 -15.75
CA ALA A 241 14.50 6.93 -15.50
C ALA A 241 13.60 7.38 -16.67
N ALA A 242 12.27 7.27 -16.49
CA ALA A 242 11.28 7.86 -17.39
C ALA A 242 9.88 7.96 -16.77
N ALA A 243 9.41 6.92 -16.06
CA ALA A 243 8.17 7.00 -15.27
C ALA A 243 8.41 7.78 -13.97
N GLN A 244 9.45 7.42 -13.21
CA GLN A 244 10.01 8.27 -12.15
C GLN A 244 10.44 9.63 -12.69
N ALA A 245 11.10 9.70 -13.87
CA ALA A 245 11.47 10.97 -14.47
C ALA A 245 10.27 11.83 -14.91
N GLY A 246 9.07 11.26 -15.11
CA GLY A 246 7.85 12.02 -15.39
C GLY A 246 7.43 12.84 -14.17
N LEU A 247 7.15 12.16 -13.07
CA LEU A 247 6.85 12.79 -11.78
C LEU A 247 7.99 13.67 -11.27
N ARG A 248 9.25 13.23 -11.40
CA ARG A 248 10.42 13.98 -10.93
C ARG A 248 10.79 15.16 -11.85
N ALA A 249 10.51 15.09 -13.16
CA ALA A 249 10.61 16.26 -14.04
C ALA A 249 9.44 17.24 -13.85
N ALA A 250 8.22 16.76 -13.56
CA ALA A 250 7.11 17.62 -13.17
C ALA A 250 7.39 18.32 -11.84
N ALA A 251 7.94 17.60 -10.84
CA ALA A 251 8.39 18.19 -9.58
C ALA A 251 9.55 19.19 -9.78
N ARG A 252 10.57 18.84 -10.57
CA ARG A 252 11.66 19.77 -10.97
C ARG A 252 11.08 21.01 -11.65
N ALA A 253 10.22 20.87 -12.67
CA ALA A 253 9.62 21.97 -13.42
C ALA A 253 8.73 22.86 -12.55
N LEU A 254 7.90 22.28 -11.67
CA LEU A 254 7.10 23.02 -10.70
C LEU A 254 8.01 23.77 -9.70
N SER A 255 9.06 23.13 -9.16
CA SER A 255 10.01 23.83 -8.29
C SER A 255 10.79 24.92 -9.03
N ALA A 256 11.10 24.71 -10.31
CA ALA A 256 11.77 25.66 -11.18
C ALA A 256 10.88 26.89 -11.43
N GLU A 257 9.63 26.70 -11.86
CA GLU A 257 8.63 27.77 -12.01
C GLU A 257 8.45 28.55 -10.70
N LEU A 258 8.29 27.84 -9.57
CA LEU A 258 8.08 28.45 -8.27
C LEU A 258 9.31 29.19 -7.71
N THR A 259 10.51 28.86 -8.17
CA THR A 259 11.77 29.58 -7.86
C THR A 259 12.20 30.57 -8.94
N GLY A 260 11.47 30.69 -10.07
CA GLY A 260 11.69 31.70 -11.11
C GLY A 260 12.38 31.24 -12.39
N THR A 261 12.21 29.98 -12.82
CA THR A 261 12.89 29.38 -13.99
C THR A 261 11.99 28.54 -14.91
N SER A 262 11.95 28.92 -16.21
CA SER A 262 11.34 28.21 -17.38
C SER A 262 9.82 28.39 -17.65
N ALA A 263 9.32 27.89 -18.82
CA ALA A 263 8.09 28.41 -19.48
C ALA A 263 7.29 27.46 -20.44
N ALA A 264 5.99 27.76 -20.61
CA ALA A 264 5.03 27.48 -21.71
C ALA A 264 4.38 26.06 -21.93
N ALA A 265 3.13 26.04 -22.45
CA ALA A 265 2.17 24.91 -22.72
C ALA A 265 1.26 25.27 -23.96
N PRO A 266 0.12 24.63 -24.40
CA PRO A 266 -0.82 23.56 -23.91
C PRO A 266 -1.07 22.44 -25.02
N PRO A 267 -2.25 21.79 -25.33
CA PRO A 267 -3.63 21.62 -24.77
C PRO A 267 -4.19 20.15 -24.71
N ALA A 268 -5.50 19.88 -24.88
CA ALA A 268 -6.20 18.57 -24.69
C ALA A 268 -7.50 18.31 -25.53
N VAL A 269 -8.09 17.08 -25.47
CA VAL A 269 -9.32 16.59 -26.18
C VAL A 269 -10.17 15.64 -25.26
N GLY A 270 -11.46 15.35 -25.54
CA GLY A 270 -12.35 14.43 -24.77
C GLY A 270 -13.59 13.90 -25.57
N VAL A 271 -14.40 12.97 -25.01
CA VAL A 271 -15.48 12.18 -25.69
C VAL A 271 -16.69 11.85 -24.75
N ALA A 272 -17.86 11.40 -25.27
CA ALA A 272 -19.11 11.10 -24.53
C ALA A 272 -19.79 9.74 -24.88
N VAL A 273 -20.83 9.32 -24.14
CA VAL A 273 -21.46 7.96 -24.19
C VAL A 273 -23.02 8.00 -24.06
N PRO A 274 -23.80 7.12 -24.75
CA PRO A 274 -25.27 7.00 -24.65
C PRO A 274 -25.78 5.80 -23.79
N ALA A 275 -27.09 5.49 -23.79
CA ALA A 275 -27.77 4.79 -22.69
C ALA A 275 -28.59 3.50 -22.99
N THR A 276 -28.61 2.60 -22.00
CA THR A 276 -29.67 1.64 -21.54
C THR A 276 -30.36 0.63 -22.49
N GLY A 277 -30.33 -0.65 -22.07
CA GLY A 277 -31.30 -1.69 -22.41
C GLY A 277 -31.15 -2.91 -21.48
N PHE A 278 -32.24 -3.51 -20.99
CA PHE A 278 -32.22 -4.61 -20.01
C PHE A 278 -32.43 -5.97 -20.70
N ASP A 279 -31.47 -6.90 -20.56
CA ASP A 279 -31.52 -8.23 -21.19
C ASP A 279 -31.52 -9.39 -20.17
N ARG A 280 -31.96 -10.58 -20.60
CA ARG A 280 -32.00 -11.81 -19.79
C ARG A 280 -30.61 -12.39 -19.48
N ALA A 281 -29.56 -12.08 -20.24
CA ALA A 281 -28.19 -12.50 -19.91
C ALA A 281 -27.67 -11.90 -18.57
N ARG A 282 -28.25 -10.77 -18.15
CA ARG A 282 -27.86 -9.97 -16.98
C ARG A 282 -27.93 -10.74 -15.65
N ALA A 283 -28.93 -11.60 -15.49
CA ALA A 283 -29.36 -12.18 -14.21
C ALA A 283 -28.31 -13.06 -13.49
N GLY A 284 -27.25 -13.49 -14.17
CA GLY A 284 -26.17 -14.32 -13.60
C GLY A 284 -24.85 -13.58 -13.34
N ARG A 285 -24.75 -12.26 -13.60
CA ARG A 285 -23.48 -11.52 -13.52
C ARG A 285 -23.25 -10.87 -12.16
N VAL A 286 -22.08 -11.17 -11.57
CA VAL A 286 -21.62 -10.63 -10.29
C VAL A 286 -20.30 -9.90 -10.49
N VAL A 287 -20.22 -8.64 -10.08
CA VAL A 287 -18.95 -7.91 -9.97
C VAL A 287 -18.51 -7.85 -8.51
N MET A 288 -17.43 -8.56 -8.19
CA MET A 288 -16.78 -8.51 -6.88
C MET A 288 -15.74 -7.38 -6.86
N VAL A 289 -15.81 -6.49 -5.87
CA VAL A 289 -14.98 -5.29 -5.77
C VAL A 289 -14.02 -5.43 -4.59
N THR A 290 -12.72 -5.33 -4.84
CA THR A 290 -11.66 -5.28 -3.81
C THR A 290 -10.63 -4.21 -4.15
N ASP A 291 -9.74 -3.87 -3.21
CA ASP A 291 -8.61 -2.96 -3.47
C ASP A 291 -7.50 -3.67 -4.27
N HIS A 292 -7.07 -4.86 -3.85
CA HIS A 292 -5.98 -5.61 -4.50
C HIS A 292 -6.37 -7.08 -4.72
N PHE A 293 -6.00 -7.66 -5.87
CA PHE A 293 -6.29 -9.07 -6.17
C PHE A 293 -5.17 -9.76 -6.99
N PRO A 294 -4.81 -11.03 -6.70
CA PRO A 294 -5.07 -11.72 -5.44
C PRO A 294 -4.23 -11.11 -4.31
N LYS A 295 -4.39 -11.62 -3.08
CA LYS A 295 -3.69 -11.09 -1.90
C LYS A 295 -3.56 -12.15 -0.82
N PHE A 296 -2.35 -12.40 -0.31
CA PHE A 296 -2.09 -13.49 0.65
C PHE A 296 -3.01 -13.48 1.88
N SER A 297 -3.36 -12.29 2.39
CA SER A 297 -4.24 -12.15 3.57
C SER A 297 -5.74 -12.25 3.28
N GLU A 298 -6.13 -12.54 2.04
CA GLU A 298 -7.53 -12.51 1.55
C GLU A 298 -7.90 -13.76 0.75
N THR A 299 -7.39 -14.93 1.18
CA THR A 299 -7.73 -16.26 0.65
C THR A 299 -9.23 -16.48 0.52
N PHE A 300 -10.02 -16.02 1.50
CA PHE A 300 -11.50 -16.05 1.47
C PHE A 300 -12.12 -15.40 0.21
N PHE A 301 -11.47 -14.40 -0.38
CA PHE A 301 -11.98 -13.66 -1.54
C PHE A 301 -11.66 -14.41 -2.84
N VAL A 302 -10.48 -15.04 -2.91
CA VAL A 302 -10.08 -15.94 -4.00
C VAL A 302 -10.96 -17.19 -4.02
N ASN A 303 -11.12 -17.86 -2.88
CA ASN A 303 -11.95 -19.07 -2.78
C ASN A 303 -13.40 -18.78 -3.18
N LYS A 304 -13.98 -17.67 -2.69
CA LYS A 304 -15.33 -17.24 -3.07
C LYS A 304 -15.47 -16.98 -4.57
N PHE A 305 -14.47 -16.35 -5.21
CA PHE A 305 -14.48 -16.11 -6.65
C PHE A 305 -14.52 -17.43 -7.45
N LEU A 306 -13.67 -18.40 -7.10
CA LEU A 306 -13.59 -19.71 -7.75
C LEU A 306 -14.89 -20.53 -7.54
N GLU A 307 -15.34 -20.64 -6.29
CA GLU A 307 -16.50 -21.46 -5.90
C GLU A 307 -17.85 -20.91 -6.43
N LEU A 308 -17.98 -19.59 -6.61
CA LEU A 308 -19.15 -19.00 -7.27
C LEU A 308 -19.15 -19.32 -8.77
N ARG A 309 -18.00 -19.29 -9.44
CA ARG A 309 -17.87 -19.69 -10.85
C ARG A 309 -18.14 -21.18 -11.05
N ALA A 310 -17.70 -22.04 -10.12
CA ALA A 310 -18.06 -23.46 -10.11
C ALA A 310 -19.57 -23.71 -9.97
N ARG A 311 -20.32 -22.77 -9.35
CA ARG A 311 -21.79 -22.76 -9.28
C ARG A 311 -22.48 -22.07 -10.48
N GLY A 312 -21.72 -21.69 -11.51
CA GLY A 312 -22.24 -21.15 -12.77
C GLY A 312 -22.48 -19.63 -12.79
N TRP A 313 -21.99 -18.88 -11.80
CA TRP A 313 -22.08 -17.41 -11.80
C TRP A 313 -21.08 -16.78 -12.79
N ASP A 314 -21.51 -15.75 -13.53
CA ASP A 314 -20.66 -14.95 -14.41
C ASP A 314 -19.90 -13.90 -13.57
N VAL A 315 -18.89 -14.36 -12.82
CA VAL A 315 -18.16 -13.53 -11.87
C VAL A 315 -17.02 -12.75 -12.55
N HIS A 316 -16.95 -11.46 -12.26
CA HIS A 316 -15.83 -10.58 -12.57
C HIS A 316 -15.26 -9.96 -11.29
N VAL A 317 -13.98 -9.60 -11.29
CA VAL A 317 -13.32 -8.88 -10.19
C VAL A 317 -12.89 -7.50 -10.68
N VAL A 318 -13.32 -6.44 -10.01
CA VAL A 318 -12.83 -5.07 -10.22
C VAL A 318 -11.89 -4.71 -9.06
N CYS A 319 -10.68 -4.25 -9.36
CA CYS A 319 -9.70 -3.89 -8.34
C CYS A 319 -8.79 -2.72 -8.70
N ASN A 320 -8.16 -2.13 -7.68
CA ASN A 320 -7.26 -0.97 -7.77
C ASN A 320 -5.89 -1.32 -8.37
N ARG A 321 -5.48 -2.60 -8.25
CA ARG A 321 -4.25 -3.20 -8.78
C ARG A 321 -4.32 -4.74 -8.76
N SER A 322 -3.72 -5.38 -9.76
CA SER A 322 -3.35 -6.81 -9.68
C SER A 322 -1.95 -7.00 -9.07
N ASN A 323 -1.82 -7.88 -8.08
CA ASN A 323 -0.55 -8.21 -7.43
C ASN A 323 0.12 -9.38 -8.15
N LYS A 324 0.78 -9.13 -9.29
CA LYS A 324 1.45 -10.16 -10.10
C LYS A 324 2.40 -11.04 -9.29
N ASP A 325 3.08 -10.44 -8.31
CA ASP A 325 3.94 -11.06 -7.29
C ASP A 325 3.28 -12.15 -6.43
N GLN A 326 1.94 -12.25 -6.40
CA GLN A 326 1.20 -13.14 -5.51
C GLN A 326 0.42 -14.22 -6.26
N TRP A 327 0.55 -14.32 -7.59
CA TRP A 327 -0.19 -15.30 -8.40
C TRP A 327 0.30 -16.74 -8.22
N GLU A 328 1.62 -16.92 -8.06
CA GLU A 328 2.24 -18.25 -7.91
C GLU A 328 1.75 -18.99 -6.65
N TYR A 329 1.29 -18.24 -5.63
CA TYR A 329 0.66 -18.75 -4.40
C TYR A 329 -0.75 -19.35 -4.65
N PHE A 330 -1.44 -18.93 -5.70
CA PHE A 330 -2.81 -19.32 -6.03
C PHE A 330 -2.86 -20.09 -7.36
N GLY A 331 -2.31 -21.31 -7.39
CA GLY A 331 -2.30 -22.16 -8.58
C GLY A 331 -3.69 -22.33 -9.22
N ASP A 332 -4.73 -22.44 -8.41
CA ASP A 332 -6.13 -22.58 -8.84
C ASP A 332 -6.67 -21.36 -9.62
N LEU A 333 -6.04 -20.18 -9.48
CA LEU A 333 -6.29 -19.02 -10.33
C LEU A 333 -5.48 -19.06 -11.64
N ARG A 334 -4.23 -19.55 -11.60
CA ARG A 334 -3.37 -19.65 -12.79
C ARG A 334 -3.96 -20.62 -13.83
N ASP A 335 -4.51 -21.73 -13.37
CA ASP A 335 -4.98 -22.83 -14.23
C ASP A 335 -6.40 -22.59 -14.79
N ASN A 336 -6.76 -21.31 -14.98
CA ASN A 336 -8.12 -20.84 -15.27
C ASN A 336 -8.11 -19.86 -16.46
N GLU A 337 -8.17 -20.40 -17.68
CA GLU A 337 -7.79 -19.71 -18.93
C GLU A 337 -8.55 -18.40 -19.23
N ASP A 338 -9.83 -18.28 -18.82
CA ASP A 338 -10.65 -17.10 -19.07
C ASP A 338 -10.48 -15.98 -18.02
N LEU A 339 -9.69 -16.19 -16.97
CA LEU A 339 -9.54 -15.27 -15.85
C LEU A 339 -8.99 -13.89 -16.27
N ALA A 340 -8.18 -13.83 -17.33
CA ALA A 340 -7.68 -12.58 -17.90
C ALA A 340 -8.81 -11.67 -18.45
N ALA A 341 -9.95 -12.24 -18.87
CA ALA A 341 -11.14 -11.47 -19.26
C ALA A 341 -12.06 -11.13 -18.07
N ARG A 342 -11.79 -11.71 -16.89
CA ARG A 342 -12.62 -11.58 -15.69
C ARG A 342 -12.07 -10.63 -14.64
N LEU A 343 -10.76 -10.41 -14.61
CA LEU A 343 -10.10 -9.46 -13.72
C LEU A 343 -9.87 -8.10 -14.39
N HIS A 344 -10.33 -7.03 -13.74
CA HIS A 344 -10.28 -5.66 -14.24
C HIS A 344 -9.53 -4.73 -13.27
N PRO A 345 -8.19 -4.61 -13.40
CA PRO A 345 -7.41 -3.61 -12.67
C PRO A 345 -7.71 -2.22 -13.24
N THR A 346 -8.30 -1.33 -12.45
CA THR A 346 -8.73 0.01 -12.85
C THR A 346 -8.64 1.02 -11.70
N LYS A 347 -8.54 2.31 -12.02
CA LYS A 347 -8.74 3.43 -11.06
C LYS A 347 -10.16 3.99 -11.12
N ASP A 348 -10.87 3.71 -12.21
CA ASP A 348 -12.24 4.10 -12.49
C ASP A 348 -13.10 2.83 -12.33
N PHE A 349 -13.61 2.64 -11.11
CA PHE A 349 -14.40 1.47 -10.74
C PHE A 349 -15.81 1.64 -11.29
N GLU A 350 -16.30 2.87 -11.25
CA GLU A 350 -17.65 3.32 -11.55
C GLU A 350 -17.99 3.08 -13.02
N THR A 351 -17.11 3.52 -13.94
CA THR A 351 -17.28 3.25 -15.37
C THR A 351 -17.12 1.77 -15.68
N LYS A 352 -16.14 1.08 -15.07
CA LYS A 352 -15.91 -0.35 -15.34
C LYS A 352 -17.06 -1.24 -14.86
N ILE A 353 -17.68 -0.91 -13.73
CA ILE A 353 -18.86 -1.63 -13.24
C ILE A 353 -20.05 -1.38 -14.18
N ALA A 354 -20.25 -0.14 -14.65
CA ALA A 354 -21.30 0.18 -15.61
C ALA A 354 -21.10 -0.51 -16.98
N GLU A 355 -19.87 -0.56 -17.50
CA GLU A 355 -19.50 -1.31 -18.72
C GLU A 355 -19.80 -2.81 -18.64
N LEU A 356 -19.72 -3.40 -17.44
CA LEU A 356 -19.97 -4.82 -17.20
C LEU A 356 -21.46 -5.14 -17.06
N ASP A 357 -22.34 -4.17 -16.82
CA ASP A 357 -23.77 -4.31 -16.50
C ASP A 357 -24.11 -5.55 -15.64
N PRO A 358 -23.64 -5.60 -14.38
CA PRO A 358 -23.96 -6.69 -13.47
C PRO A 358 -25.40 -6.65 -12.97
N ALA A 359 -25.97 -7.81 -12.65
CA ALA A 359 -27.16 -7.88 -11.81
C ALA A 359 -26.83 -7.63 -10.33
N LEU A 360 -25.60 -7.95 -9.88
CA LEU A 360 -25.17 -7.79 -8.49
C LEU A 360 -23.72 -7.27 -8.38
N VAL A 361 -23.50 -6.30 -7.49
CA VAL A 361 -22.19 -5.75 -7.15
C VAL A 361 -21.88 -6.03 -5.68
N HIS A 362 -20.75 -6.67 -5.40
CA HIS A 362 -20.33 -7.04 -4.05
C HIS A 362 -19.03 -6.34 -3.65
N PHE A 363 -19.14 -5.31 -2.81
CA PHE A 363 -17.99 -4.65 -2.17
C PHE A 363 -17.41 -5.53 -1.05
N GLY A 364 -16.17 -5.99 -1.21
CA GLY A 364 -15.49 -6.89 -0.26
C GLY A 364 -15.14 -6.28 1.10
N TYR A 365 -15.17 -4.94 1.17
CA TYR A 365 -14.95 -4.10 2.33
C TYR A 365 -15.94 -2.93 2.29
N GLY A 366 -16.40 -2.46 3.45
CA GLY A 366 -17.28 -1.30 3.58
C GLY A 366 -16.60 -0.02 3.11
N THR A 367 -15.29 0.11 3.34
CA THR A 367 -14.48 1.26 2.87
C THR A 367 -14.48 1.43 1.35
N LEU A 368 -14.79 0.38 0.58
CA LEU A 368 -14.86 0.45 -0.89
C LEU A 368 -16.22 0.93 -1.41
N ALA A 369 -17.28 0.84 -0.61
CA ALA A 369 -18.61 1.32 -0.97
C ALA A 369 -18.78 2.84 -0.75
N LEU A 370 -17.95 3.45 0.12
CA LEU A 370 -17.98 4.87 0.45
C LEU A 370 -17.75 5.78 -0.78
N GLY A 371 -18.64 6.75 -0.98
CA GLY A 371 -18.63 7.67 -2.11
C GLY A 371 -18.88 7.00 -3.47
N ARG A 372 -19.28 5.71 -3.47
CA ARG A 372 -19.49 4.90 -4.67
C ARG A 372 -20.88 4.33 -4.75
N ILE A 373 -21.46 3.90 -3.63
CA ILE A 373 -22.72 3.16 -3.60
C ILE A 373 -23.89 3.97 -4.17
N GLY A 374 -23.89 5.30 -4.04
CA GLY A 374 -24.87 6.19 -4.68
C GLY A 374 -24.62 6.56 -6.15
N VAL A 375 -23.56 6.07 -6.81
CA VAL A 375 -23.15 6.51 -8.16
C VAL A 375 -24.11 5.95 -9.24
N PRO A 376 -24.54 6.75 -10.25
CA PRO A 376 -25.53 6.33 -11.25
C PRO A 376 -25.26 5.01 -11.98
N GLY A 377 -24.00 4.62 -12.18
CA GLY A 377 -23.62 3.34 -12.81
C GLY A 377 -23.98 2.08 -12.00
N LEU A 378 -24.39 2.22 -10.73
CA LEU A 378 -24.82 1.11 -9.87
C LEU A 378 -26.35 0.98 -9.76
N GLN A 379 -27.12 1.99 -10.18
CA GLN A 379 -28.56 2.10 -9.87
C GLN A 379 -29.43 0.98 -10.45
N SER A 380 -28.90 0.21 -11.40
CA SER A 380 -29.57 -0.95 -12.01
C SER A 380 -29.17 -2.29 -11.38
N ALA A 381 -28.24 -2.34 -10.44
CA ALA A 381 -27.65 -3.56 -9.87
C ALA A 381 -27.91 -3.66 -8.36
N ARG A 382 -28.16 -4.88 -7.86
CA ARG A 382 -28.28 -5.12 -6.41
C ARG A 382 -26.91 -5.00 -5.74
N THR A 383 -26.87 -4.34 -4.60
CA THR A 383 -25.63 -4.06 -3.86
C THR A 383 -25.48 -4.94 -2.62
N VAL A 384 -24.32 -5.57 -2.48
CA VAL A 384 -23.90 -6.31 -1.27
C VAL A 384 -22.63 -5.66 -0.73
N VAL A 385 -22.59 -5.32 0.56
CA VAL A 385 -21.40 -4.73 1.18
C VAL A 385 -20.92 -5.58 2.36
N SER A 386 -19.74 -6.18 2.21
CA SER A 386 -19.06 -6.92 3.28
C SER A 386 -18.34 -5.97 4.23
N PHE A 387 -18.67 -6.06 5.51
CA PHE A 387 -17.98 -5.40 6.61
C PHE A 387 -17.13 -6.41 7.37
N ARG A 388 -15.86 -6.04 7.60
CA ARG A 388 -14.85 -6.85 8.27
C ARG A 388 -14.33 -6.10 9.49
N GLY A 389 -13.48 -6.75 10.28
CA GLY A 389 -12.91 -6.14 11.49
C GLY A 389 -12.22 -4.80 11.25
N TYR A 390 -11.62 -4.58 10.07
CA TYR A 390 -11.02 -3.28 9.74
C TYR A 390 -12.06 -2.16 9.66
N ASP A 391 -13.14 -2.39 8.92
CA ASP A 391 -14.20 -1.42 8.65
C ASP A 391 -14.85 -0.93 9.95
N VAL A 392 -15.34 -1.86 10.77
CA VAL A 392 -16.15 -1.50 11.95
C VAL A 392 -15.35 -1.26 13.23
N ASN A 393 -14.15 -1.85 13.39
CA ASN A 393 -13.33 -1.69 14.61
C ASN A 393 -12.20 -0.65 14.47
N TYR A 394 -11.90 -0.11 13.27
CA TYR A 394 -10.77 0.83 13.06
C TYR A 394 -11.05 2.00 12.11
N PHE A 395 -11.66 1.75 10.94
CA PHE A 395 -11.83 2.79 9.93
C PHE A 395 -12.91 3.79 10.34
N GLY A 396 -12.61 5.09 10.34
CA GLY A 396 -13.59 6.12 10.66
C GLY A 396 -14.05 6.11 12.13
N LEU A 397 -13.23 5.63 13.09
CA LEU A 397 -13.63 5.66 14.51
C LEU A 397 -13.89 7.09 15.03
N GLU A 398 -13.21 8.06 14.42
CA GLU A 398 -13.38 9.49 14.58
C GLU A 398 -14.75 10.01 14.13
N ASP A 399 -15.46 9.29 13.24
CA ASP A 399 -16.81 9.63 12.82
C ASP A 399 -17.79 8.43 12.91
N PRO A 400 -18.75 8.45 13.87
CA PRO A 400 -19.75 7.38 13.97
C PRO A 400 -20.72 7.31 12.78
N HIS A 401 -20.76 8.35 11.92
CA HIS A 401 -21.62 8.46 10.75
C HIS A 401 -20.93 8.10 9.42
N CYS A 402 -19.67 7.66 9.45
CA CYS A 402 -18.85 7.57 8.23
C CYS A 402 -19.36 6.54 7.19
N TYR A 403 -20.30 5.69 7.60
CA TYR A 403 -20.94 4.67 6.76
C TYR A 403 -22.41 4.98 6.45
N ASP A 404 -22.96 6.14 6.83
CA ASP A 404 -24.40 6.42 6.68
C ASP A 404 -24.89 6.30 5.22
N GLU A 405 -24.12 6.75 4.21
CA GLU A 405 -24.42 6.52 2.78
C GLU A 405 -24.62 5.02 2.47
N VAL A 406 -23.80 4.15 3.07
CA VAL A 406 -23.85 2.69 2.90
C VAL A 406 -24.97 2.07 3.75
N TRP A 407 -25.18 2.58 4.96
CA TRP A 407 -26.32 2.25 5.81
C TRP A 407 -27.65 2.71 5.20
N GLU A 408 -27.68 3.61 4.22
CA GLU A 408 -28.91 4.00 3.50
C GLU A 408 -29.04 3.29 2.15
N ALA A 409 -28.00 3.25 1.32
CA ALA A 409 -28.09 2.79 -0.07
C ALA A 409 -27.97 1.26 -0.27
N ALA A 410 -27.33 0.51 0.63
CA ALA A 410 -27.07 -0.92 0.38
C ALA A 410 -28.35 -1.78 0.41
N ASP A 411 -28.56 -2.63 -0.60
CA ASP A 411 -29.65 -3.61 -0.61
C ASP A 411 -29.44 -4.73 0.44
N MET A 412 -28.18 -5.08 0.70
CA MET A 412 -27.77 -6.11 1.65
C MET A 412 -26.42 -5.79 2.31
N LEU A 413 -26.42 -5.78 3.64
CA LEU A 413 -25.20 -5.68 4.45
C LEU A 413 -24.70 -7.09 4.81
N HIS A 414 -23.40 -7.34 4.75
CA HIS A 414 -22.81 -8.63 5.08
C HIS A 414 -21.76 -8.48 6.20
N PHE A 415 -21.83 -9.31 7.23
CA PHE A 415 -20.94 -9.27 8.39
C PHE A 415 -20.28 -10.62 8.66
N VAL A 416 -18.97 -10.61 8.95
CA VAL A 416 -18.18 -11.83 9.20
C VAL A 416 -18.38 -12.45 10.59
N GLY A 417 -19.20 -11.83 11.44
CA GLY A 417 -19.54 -12.31 12.79
C GLY A 417 -20.64 -11.46 13.42
N ARG A 418 -21.28 -11.96 14.47
CA ARG A 418 -22.27 -11.20 15.25
C ARG A 418 -21.65 -10.05 16.04
N ASP A 419 -20.39 -10.12 16.46
CA ASP A 419 -19.74 -8.91 17.01
C ASP A 419 -19.55 -7.83 15.94
N THR A 420 -19.14 -8.17 14.71
CA THR A 420 -19.00 -7.14 13.66
C THR A 420 -20.34 -6.51 13.27
N TRP A 421 -21.44 -7.27 13.31
CA TRP A 421 -22.80 -6.72 13.23
C TRP A 421 -23.15 -5.82 14.44
N ALA A 422 -22.95 -6.29 15.67
CA ALA A 422 -23.21 -5.50 16.87
C ALA A 422 -22.33 -4.23 16.93
N ARG A 423 -21.13 -4.26 16.35
CA ARG A 423 -20.25 -3.09 16.17
C ARG A 423 -20.82 -2.12 15.15
N ALA A 424 -21.35 -2.59 14.03
CA ALA A 424 -22.04 -1.75 13.06
C ALA A 424 -23.28 -1.06 13.67
N GLN A 425 -24.07 -1.78 14.47
CA GLN A 425 -25.20 -1.18 15.22
C GLN A 425 -24.72 -0.11 16.24
N ARG A 426 -23.59 -0.35 16.92
CA ARG A 426 -22.91 0.65 17.77
C ARG A 426 -22.32 1.84 16.97
N ARG A 427 -22.32 1.77 15.64
CA ARG A 427 -21.86 2.81 14.69
C ARG A 427 -22.96 3.18 13.68
N GLY A 428 -24.16 3.43 14.20
CA GLY A 428 -25.28 4.02 13.46
C GLY A 428 -26.11 3.07 12.59
N CYS A 429 -25.63 1.86 12.26
CA CYS A 429 -26.36 0.96 11.38
C CYS A 429 -27.75 0.59 11.95
N PRO A 430 -28.86 0.93 11.28
CA PRO A 430 -30.20 0.62 11.79
C PRO A 430 -30.44 -0.90 11.87
N SER A 431 -31.10 -1.35 12.94
CA SER A 431 -31.24 -2.78 13.27
C SER A 431 -32.18 -3.56 12.36
N ASP A 432 -33.01 -2.86 11.58
CA ASP A 432 -33.98 -3.38 10.62
C ASP A 432 -33.42 -3.51 9.19
N ARG A 433 -32.20 -3.00 8.92
CA ARG A 433 -31.60 -3.10 7.59
C ARG A 433 -31.33 -4.56 7.21
N PRO A 434 -31.61 -4.96 5.95
CA PRO A 434 -31.31 -6.31 5.48
C PRO A 434 -29.83 -6.62 5.66
N HIS A 435 -29.55 -7.63 6.47
CA HIS A 435 -28.20 -8.07 6.75
C HIS A 435 -28.09 -9.60 6.76
N ALA A 436 -26.90 -10.10 6.47
CA ALA A 436 -26.53 -11.51 6.58
C ALA A 436 -25.23 -11.64 7.39
N VAL A 437 -25.20 -12.55 8.36
CA VAL A 437 -23.97 -12.93 9.06
C VAL A 437 -23.42 -14.21 8.45
N ILE A 438 -22.36 -14.12 7.65
CA ILE A 438 -21.69 -15.28 7.05
C ILE A 438 -20.21 -15.22 7.41
N THR A 439 -19.84 -16.01 8.41
CA THR A 439 -18.48 -16.15 8.93
C THR A 439 -17.47 -16.47 7.82
N ASP A 440 -16.22 -16.04 7.98
CA ASP A 440 -15.14 -16.56 7.11
C ASP A 440 -14.96 -18.07 7.32
N ALA A 441 -14.35 -18.71 6.32
CA ALA A 441 -14.29 -20.16 6.17
C ALA A 441 -13.00 -20.58 5.46
N VAL A 442 -12.67 -21.87 5.55
CA VAL A 442 -11.47 -22.48 4.95
C VAL A 442 -11.84 -23.75 4.19
N ASP A 443 -10.98 -24.16 3.26
CA ASP A 443 -11.05 -25.50 2.70
C ASP A 443 -10.51 -26.53 3.72
N VAL A 444 -11.43 -27.18 4.42
CA VAL A 444 -11.10 -28.21 5.43
C VAL A 444 -10.58 -29.51 4.80
N SER A 445 -10.59 -29.65 3.47
CA SER A 445 -10.00 -30.78 2.75
C SER A 445 -8.50 -30.59 2.48
N ARG A 446 -8.02 -29.36 2.27
CA ARG A 446 -6.58 -29.00 2.23
C ARG A 446 -5.92 -29.05 3.61
N PHE A 447 -6.62 -28.58 4.65
CA PHE A 447 -6.12 -28.62 6.02
C PHE A 447 -6.50 -29.93 6.72
N GLN A 448 -5.75 -31.01 6.49
CA GLN A 448 -5.98 -32.31 7.15
C GLN A 448 -5.07 -32.49 8.39
N PRO A 449 -5.63 -32.87 9.56
CA PRO A 449 -4.83 -33.04 10.78
C PRO A 449 -3.90 -34.27 10.67
N PRO A 450 -2.60 -34.14 11.01
CA PRO A 450 -1.70 -35.28 11.09
C PRO A 450 -2.04 -36.16 12.31
N VAL A 451 -1.51 -37.40 12.32
CA VAL A 451 -1.48 -38.22 13.54
C VAL A 451 -0.52 -37.57 14.54
N ARG A 452 -1.06 -37.02 15.63
CA ARG A 452 -0.29 -36.37 16.70
C ARG A 452 -0.07 -37.33 17.87
N ASP A 453 1.17 -37.50 18.30
CA ASP A 453 1.50 -38.12 19.58
C ASP A 453 0.96 -37.26 20.74
N GLN A 454 0.21 -37.88 21.66
CA GLN A 454 -0.40 -37.23 22.81
C GLN A 454 0.28 -37.54 24.15
N GLY A 455 1.47 -38.17 24.12
CA GLY A 455 2.34 -38.30 25.28
C GLY A 455 2.80 -36.95 25.85
N PRO A 456 3.67 -36.98 26.89
CA PRO A 456 4.20 -35.78 27.53
C PRO A 456 4.84 -34.81 26.54
N ILE A 457 4.61 -33.52 26.76
CA ILE A 457 5.30 -32.38 26.12
C ILE A 457 5.55 -31.30 27.17
N GLY A 458 6.36 -30.31 26.83
CA GLY A 458 6.82 -29.30 27.80
C GLY A 458 8.13 -29.69 28.50
N THR A 459 8.79 -30.76 28.05
CA THR A 459 10.08 -31.22 28.60
C THR A 459 11.23 -30.82 27.67
N PRO A 460 12.51 -30.87 28.11
CA PRO A 460 13.66 -30.55 27.26
C PRO A 460 13.76 -31.41 26.00
N GLU A 461 13.33 -32.67 26.07
CA GLU A 461 13.34 -33.63 24.96
C GLU A 461 12.18 -33.42 23.99
N ARG A 462 11.07 -32.83 24.47
CA ARG A 462 9.86 -32.59 23.69
C ARG A 462 9.15 -31.30 24.16
N PRO A 463 9.65 -30.11 23.76
CA PRO A 463 9.03 -28.85 24.15
C PRO A 463 7.62 -28.70 23.56
N LEU A 464 6.78 -27.89 24.22
CA LEU A 464 5.48 -27.47 23.69
C LEU A 464 5.69 -26.65 22.41
N ARG A 465 5.15 -27.11 21.28
CA ARG A 465 5.26 -26.40 19.99
C ARG A 465 4.06 -25.49 19.80
N ILE A 466 4.31 -24.19 19.82
CA ILE A 466 3.30 -23.12 19.68
C ILE A 466 3.45 -22.49 18.30
N VAL A 467 2.36 -22.17 17.62
CA VAL A 467 2.41 -21.39 16.37
C VAL A 467 1.34 -20.29 16.34
N SER A 468 1.71 -19.12 15.83
CA SER A 468 0.82 -18.00 15.50
C SER A 468 0.95 -17.69 14.00
N VAL A 469 -0.17 -17.38 13.33
CA VAL A 469 -0.18 -16.98 11.92
C VAL A 469 -0.93 -15.65 11.77
N GLY A 470 -0.23 -14.60 11.33
CA GLY A 470 -0.81 -13.28 11.10
C GLY A 470 0.20 -12.14 11.04
N ARG A 471 -0.18 -11.05 10.33
CA ARG A 471 0.66 -9.85 10.12
C ARG A 471 1.27 -9.30 11.42
N LEU A 472 2.52 -8.85 11.36
CA LEU A 472 3.23 -8.23 12.48
C LEU A 472 2.74 -6.78 12.65
N HIS A 473 1.77 -6.57 13.53
CA HIS A 473 1.04 -5.32 13.74
C HIS A 473 0.42 -5.33 15.15
N TRP A 474 0.47 -4.22 15.89
CA TRP A 474 0.09 -4.14 17.33
C TRP A 474 -1.21 -4.87 17.68
N LYS A 475 -2.25 -4.77 16.84
CA LYS A 475 -3.55 -5.39 17.10
C LYS A 475 -3.56 -6.92 17.15
N LYS A 476 -2.55 -7.59 16.59
CA LYS A 476 -2.36 -9.04 16.75
C LYS A 476 -1.72 -9.42 18.09
N GLY A 477 -1.22 -8.44 18.86
CA GLY A 477 -0.84 -8.60 20.26
C GLY A 477 0.33 -9.55 20.49
N HIS A 478 1.22 -9.72 19.50
CA HIS A 478 2.37 -10.64 19.58
C HIS A 478 3.22 -10.40 20.84
N GLU A 479 3.31 -9.15 21.31
CA GLU A 479 3.90 -8.76 22.60
C GLU A 479 3.34 -9.52 23.82
N PHE A 480 2.03 -9.77 23.87
CA PHE A 480 1.39 -10.55 24.94
C PHE A 480 1.63 -12.04 24.78
N GLY A 481 1.73 -12.53 23.53
CA GLY A 481 2.11 -13.92 23.25
C GLY A 481 3.56 -14.23 23.61
N LEU A 482 4.49 -13.31 23.31
CA LEU A 482 5.89 -13.40 23.72
C LEU A 482 6.04 -13.40 25.25
N ARG A 483 5.34 -12.49 25.94
CA ARG A 483 5.28 -12.50 27.42
C ARG A 483 4.69 -13.81 27.94
N ALA A 484 3.59 -14.31 27.39
CA ALA A 484 3.02 -15.59 27.79
C ALA A 484 4.01 -16.76 27.65
N VAL A 485 4.88 -16.75 26.63
CA VAL A 485 5.94 -17.75 26.46
C VAL A 485 7.10 -17.56 27.44
N ARG A 486 7.41 -16.31 27.85
CA ARG A 486 8.37 -16.04 28.94
C ARG A 486 7.89 -16.62 30.27
N GLU A 487 6.69 -16.24 30.72
CA GLU A 487 6.08 -16.74 31.96
C GLU A 487 6.02 -18.29 31.96
N LEU A 488 5.65 -18.90 30.83
CA LEU A 488 5.56 -20.35 30.66
C LEU A 488 6.92 -21.07 30.83
N LEU A 489 8.00 -20.45 30.34
CA LEU A 489 9.37 -20.97 30.51
C LEU A 489 9.86 -20.78 31.95
N ASP A 490 9.41 -19.73 32.65
CA ASP A 490 9.75 -19.46 34.05
C ASP A 490 8.99 -20.39 35.02
N ASP A 491 7.76 -20.80 34.67
CA ASP A 491 7.05 -21.95 35.26
C ASP A 491 7.69 -23.32 34.95
N GLY A 492 8.79 -23.34 34.18
CA GLY A 492 9.59 -24.54 33.90
C GLY A 492 9.09 -25.40 32.73
N VAL A 493 8.10 -24.94 31.95
CA VAL A 493 7.57 -25.67 30.79
C VAL A 493 8.38 -25.31 29.54
N CYS A 494 9.20 -26.24 29.04
CA CYS A 494 9.99 -26.02 27.84
C CYS A 494 9.10 -25.80 26.61
N ALA A 495 9.31 -24.70 25.87
CA ALA A 495 8.49 -24.34 24.72
C ALA A 495 9.32 -23.84 23.52
N THR A 496 8.73 -23.94 22.33
CA THR A 496 9.22 -23.37 21.07
C THR A 496 8.05 -22.73 20.32
N TYR A 497 8.20 -21.47 19.91
CA TYR A 497 7.12 -20.64 19.40
C TYR A 497 7.45 -20.06 18.02
N ARG A 498 6.64 -20.43 17.01
CA ARG A 498 6.75 -19.93 15.63
C ARG A 498 5.75 -18.81 15.37
N ILE A 499 6.23 -17.66 14.89
CA ILE A 499 5.37 -16.56 14.41
C ILE A 499 5.52 -16.45 12.90
N ILE A 500 4.44 -16.74 12.18
CA ILE A 500 4.37 -16.69 10.72
C ILE A 500 3.61 -15.44 10.30
N GLY A 501 4.24 -14.62 9.46
CA GLY A 501 3.72 -13.34 9.00
C GLY A 501 4.80 -12.27 8.95
N ASP A 502 4.45 -11.14 8.36
CA ASP A 502 5.30 -9.95 8.24
C ASP A 502 4.46 -8.69 8.45
N GLY A 503 5.09 -7.54 8.67
CA GLY A 503 4.42 -6.25 8.85
C GLY A 503 5.25 -5.22 9.63
N PRO A 504 4.72 -4.00 9.79
CA PRO A 504 5.46 -2.84 10.32
C PRO A 504 5.87 -2.96 11.80
N HIS A 505 5.57 -4.06 12.50
CA HIS A 505 6.00 -4.29 13.89
C HIS A 505 7.08 -5.39 14.00
N LEU A 506 7.72 -5.78 12.88
CA LEU A 506 8.83 -6.74 12.89
C LEU A 506 9.94 -6.31 13.86
N GLU A 507 10.41 -5.06 13.80
CA GLU A 507 11.48 -4.55 14.69
C GLU A 507 11.06 -4.56 16.17
N ALA A 508 9.82 -4.15 16.46
CA ALA A 508 9.28 -4.20 17.82
C ALA A 508 9.12 -5.63 18.34
N THR A 509 8.76 -6.59 17.47
CA THR A 509 8.66 -8.01 17.82
C THR A 509 10.04 -8.62 18.06
N LEU A 510 11.03 -8.29 17.22
CA LEU A 510 12.44 -8.68 17.42
C LEU A 510 13.01 -8.12 18.73
N PHE A 511 12.76 -6.84 19.04
CA PHE A 511 13.19 -6.25 20.30
C PHE A 511 12.53 -6.95 21.50
N ALA A 512 11.23 -7.23 21.44
CA ALA A 512 10.52 -7.95 22.52
C ALA A 512 11.01 -9.41 22.69
N VAL A 513 11.46 -10.08 21.63
CA VAL A 513 12.12 -11.41 21.74
C VAL A 513 13.44 -11.30 22.50
N HIS A 514 14.25 -10.27 22.23
CA HIS A 514 15.54 -10.04 22.90
C HIS A 514 15.38 -9.59 24.36
N ASP A 515 14.50 -8.62 24.62
CA ASP A 515 14.22 -8.05 25.95
C ASP A 515 13.68 -9.11 26.95
N LEU A 516 13.01 -10.15 26.44
CA LEU A 516 12.51 -11.29 27.22
C LEU A 516 13.45 -12.51 27.23
N GLY A 517 14.61 -12.44 26.58
CA GLY A 517 15.58 -13.55 26.50
C GLY A 517 15.01 -14.81 25.82
N LEU A 518 14.29 -14.62 24.71
CA LEU A 518 13.54 -15.67 24.00
C LEU A 518 14.19 -16.10 22.67
N GLU A 519 15.42 -15.68 22.37
CA GLU A 519 16.08 -15.92 21.08
C GLU A 519 16.28 -17.42 20.74
N ASN A 520 16.41 -18.27 21.76
CA ASN A 520 16.51 -19.73 21.61
C ASN A 520 15.13 -20.44 21.59
N HIS A 521 14.04 -19.69 21.75
CA HIS A 521 12.67 -20.21 21.90
C HIS A 521 11.70 -19.68 20.84
N VAL A 522 11.99 -18.58 20.17
CA VAL A 522 11.08 -17.92 19.21
C VAL A 522 11.68 -17.86 17.81
N GLU A 523 10.96 -18.42 16.84
CA GLU A 523 11.27 -18.34 15.41
C GLU A 523 10.31 -17.36 14.71
N LEU A 524 10.82 -16.21 14.24
CA LEU A 524 10.07 -15.32 13.34
C LEU A 524 10.28 -15.77 11.89
N MET A 525 9.26 -16.35 11.27
CA MET A 525 9.41 -17.06 9.98
C MET A 525 9.22 -16.17 8.74
N GLY A 526 8.76 -14.92 8.92
CA GLY A 526 8.30 -14.06 7.82
C GLY A 526 6.97 -14.54 7.22
N ALA A 527 6.53 -13.91 6.12
CA ALA A 527 5.39 -14.38 5.34
C ALA A 527 5.72 -15.73 4.65
N ARG A 528 4.72 -16.60 4.51
CA ARG A 528 4.88 -18.00 4.03
C ARG A 528 3.76 -18.43 3.07
N PRO A 529 4.05 -19.30 2.07
CA PRO A 529 3.04 -20.01 1.27
C PRO A 529 2.00 -20.75 2.12
N ALA A 530 0.79 -20.93 1.59
CA ALA A 530 -0.31 -21.61 2.29
C ALA A 530 0.05 -23.04 2.73
N ASP A 531 0.87 -23.75 1.95
CA ASP A 531 1.31 -25.11 2.31
C ASP A 531 2.41 -25.11 3.39
N GLU A 532 3.33 -24.14 3.39
CA GLU A 532 4.26 -23.94 4.52
C GLU A 532 3.52 -23.51 5.81
N VAL A 533 2.41 -22.76 5.69
CA VAL A 533 1.52 -22.47 6.82
C VAL A 533 0.86 -23.76 7.32
N ARG A 534 0.24 -24.56 6.44
CA ARG A 534 -0.33 -25.87 6.78
C ARG A 534 0.71 -26.77 7.46
N ASP A 535 1.93 -26.82 6.97
CA ASP A 535 2.97 -27.73 7.48
C ASP A 535 3.50 -27.28 8.85
N ASN A 536 3.49 -25.97 9.15
CA ASN A 536 3.75 -25.48 10.51
C ASN A 536 2.57 -25.68 11.47
N LEU A 537 1.31 -25.62 10.99
CA LEU A 537 0.15 -26.07 11.75
C LEU A 537 0.16 -27.60 11.96
N ALA A 538 0.75 -28.37 11.05
CA ALA A 538 0.99 -29.80 11.21
C ALA A 538 2.11 -30.06 12.25
N TRP A 539 3.14 -29.21 12.32
CA TRP A 539 4.20 -29.28 13.32
C TRP A 539 3.74 -28.92 14.74
N ALA A 540 2.85 -27.94 14.93
CA ALA A 540 2.50 -27.42 16.26
C ALA A 540 1.69 -28.39 17.15
N ASP A 541 1.67 -28.13 18.46
CA ASP A 541 0.80 -28.81 19.44
C ASP A 541 -0.38 -27.92 19.88
N THR A 542 -0.26 -26.59 19.74
CA THR A 542 -1.32 -25.61 19.95
C THR A 542 -1.13 -24.36 19.07
N PHE A 543 -2.22 -23.68 18.73
CA PHE A 543 -2.20 -22.39 18.04
C PHE A 543 -2.45 -21.26 19.04
N LEU A 544 -1.63 -20.22 19.00
CA LEU A 544 -1.74 -19.04 19.85
C LEU A 544 -2.25 -17.85 19.04
N HIS A 545 -3.15 -17.04 19.59
CA HIS A 545 -3.63 -15.82 18.93
C HIS A 545 -3.94 -14.71 19.94
N PRO A 546 -2.92 -13.94 20.38
CA PRO A 546 -2.97 -13.07 21.54
C PRO A 546 -3.52 -11.67 21.22
N ALA A 547 -4.49 -11.57 20.30
CA ALA A 547 -4.92 -10.32 19.70
C ALA A 547 -5.49 -9.29 20.71
N VAL A 548 -5.38 -8.01 20.36
CA VAL A 548 -6.04 -6.90 21.07
C VAL A 548 -7.43 -6.62 20.47
N SER A 549 -7.58 -6.86 19.16
CA SER A 549 -8.85 -6.73 18.43
C SER A 549 -8.77 -7.51 17.09
N GLU A 550 -9.81 -8.26 16.77
CA GLU A 550 -9.89 -9.12 15.57
C GLU A 550 -11.34 -9.26 15.08
N GLY A 551 -11.58 -9.04 13.78
CA GLY A 551 -12.94 -9.15 13.23
C GLY A 551 -13.47 -10.59 13.16
N PHE A 552 -12.67 -11.47 12.60
CA PHE A 552 -12.83 -12.93 12.57
C PHE A 552 -11.48 -13.52 12.13
N CYS A 553 -10.98 -14.56 12.78
CA CYS A 553 -9.63 -15.06 12.52
C CYS A 553 -9.63 -16.30 11.61
N VAL A 554 -9.33 -16.11 10.32
CA VAL A 554 -9.19 -17.21 9.35
C VAL A 554 -8.17 -18.25 9.83
N SER A 555 -6.99 -17.84 10.30
CA SER A 555 -5.97 -18.80 10.73
C SER A 555 -6.27 -19.53 12.04
N ALA A 556 -7.18 -19.03 12.89
CA ALA A 556 -7.76 -19.82 13.97
C ALA A 556 -8.72 -20.90 13.46
N ILE A 557 -9.30 -20.75 12.26
CA ILE A 557 -10.05 -21.80 11.58
C ILE A 557 -9.09 -22.80 10.92
N GLU A 558 -8.02 -22.33 10.26
CA GLU A 558 -6.96 -23.18 9.68
C GLU A 558 -6.34 -24.08 10.76
N ALA A 559 -6.03 -23.51 11.93
CA ALA A 559 -5.54 -24.24 13.09
C ALA A 559 -6.55 -25.27 13.64
N GLN A 560 -7.82 -24.88 13.80
CA GLN A 560 -8.87 -25.81 14.22
C GLN A 560 -9.09 -26.94 13.20
N ALA A 561 -9.01 -26.65 11.90
CA ALA A 561 -9.05 -27.64 10.84
C ALA A 561 -7.84 -28.60 10.90
N MET A 562 -6.65 -28.11 11.26
CA MET A 562 -5.45 -28.93 11.55
C MET A 562 -5.49 -29.64 12.92
N GLY A 563 -6.64 -29.63 13.60
CA GLY A 563 -6.88 -30.35 14.86
C GLY A 563 -6.11 -29.78 16.05
N LEU A 564 -5.72 -28.50 15.99
CA LEU A 564 -5.06 -27.82 17.11
C LEU A 564 -6.10 -27.21 18.06
N PRO A 565 -5.91 -27.32 19.39
CA PRO A 565 -6.56 -26.41 20.32
C PRO A 565 -6.00 -25.00 20.12
N VAL A 566 -6.89 -24.01 20.08
CA VAL A 566 -6.53 -22.58 19.99
C VAL A 566 -6.53 -21.96 21.38
N VAL A 567 -5.45 -21.27 21.75
CA VAL A 567 -5.43 -20.33 22.88
C VAL A 567 -5.50 -18.92 22.31
N CYS A 568 -6.58 -18.18 22.57
CA CYS A 568 -6.73 -16.81 22.09
C CYS A 568 -7.30 -15.88 23.15
N SER A 569 -7.27 -14.59 22.85
CA SER A 569 -7.94 -13.56 23.64
C SER A 569 -9.44 -13.43 23.28
N ASP A 570 -10.19 -12.75 24.14
CA ASP A 570 -11.56 -12.27 23.95
C ASP A 570 -11.69 -11.11 22.93
N ALA A 571 -10.72 -11.00 22.01
CA ALA A 571 -10.58 -9.88 21.09
C ALA A 571 -11.65 -9.89 19.99
N ASP A 572 -12.78 -9.29 20.32
CA ASP A 572 -13.92 -8.98 19.46
C ASP A 572 -14.56 -10.24 18.89
N GLY A 573 -14.40 -10.56 17.60
CA GLY A 573 -15.03 -11.73 16.96
C GLY A 573 -14.43 -13.08 17.35
N LEU A 574 -13.30 -13.12 18.07
CA LEU A 574 -12.60 -14.38 18.39
C LEU A 574 -13.40 -15.35 19.26
N GLY A 575 -14.28 -14.85 20.14
CA GLY A 575 -15.23 -15.66 20.89
C GLY A 575 -16.29 -16.36 20.02
N GLU A 576 -16.39 -16.01 18.73
CA GLU A 576 -17.17 -16.76 17.74
C GLU A 576 -16.32 -17.75 16.94
N ASN A 577 -14.99 -17.56 16.85
CA ASN A 577 -14.07 -18.56 16.29
C ASN A 577 -13.90 -19.76 17.22
N VAL A 578 -13.66 -19.52 18.51
CA VAL A 578 -13.23 -20.52 19.51
C VAL A 578 -14.26 -20.62 20.65
N VAL A 579 -14.56 -21.83 21.12
CA VAL A 579 -15.41 -22.05 22.29
C VAL A 579 -14.54 -22.47 23.47
N ASP A 580 -14.54 -21.67 24.53
CA ASP A 580 -13.71 -21.87 25.72
C ASP A 580 -14.01 -23.23 26.39
N GLY A 581 -12.96 -23.99 26.73
CA GLY A 581 -13.06 -25.33 27.33
C GLY A 581 -13.55 -26.45 26.39
N GLU A 582 -14.00 -26.11 25.19
CA GLU A 582 -14.52 -27.05 24.18
C GLU A 582 -13.61 -27.21 22.95
N THR A 583 -13.24 -26.12 22.27
CA THR A 583 -12.32 -26.15 21.09
C THR A 583 -10.97 -25.47 21.33
N GLY A 584 -10.79 -24.90 22.51
CA GLY A 584 -9.62 -24.12 22.87
C GLY A 584 -9.81 -23.43 24.21
N PHE A 585 -9.11 -22.30 24.39
CA PHE A 585 -9.30 -21.41 25.52
C PHE A 585 -9.40 -19.95 25.05
N VAL A 586 -10.31 -19.20 25.68
CA VAL A 586 -10.51 -17.76 25.45
C VAL A 586 -10.21 -17.03 26.76
N VAL A 587 -9.24 -16.13 26.75
CA VAL A 587 -8.82 -15.34 27.94
C VAL A 587 -9.00 -13.85 27.73
N THR A 588 -8.98 -13.05 28.79
CA THR A 588 -9.06 -11.59 28.70
C THR A 588 -7.96 -11.04 27.78
N ARG A 589 -8.30 -10.17 26.82
CA ARG A 589 -7.28 -9.52 25.96
C ARG A 589 -6.25 -8.75 26.79
N ARG A 590 -4.99 -8.79 26.34
CA ARG A 590 -3.79 -8.25 27.01
C ARG A 590 -3.34 -8.99 28.28
N ASP A 591 -4.00 -10.07 28.68
CA ASP A 591 -3.59 -10.89 29.84
C ASP A 591 -2.58 -11.98 29.42
N ALA A 592 -1.28 -11.66 29.55
CA ALA A 592 -0.21 -12.59 29.22
C ALA A 592 -0.10 -13.77 30.21
N LEU A 593 -0.50 -13.57 31.47
CA LEU A 593 -0.46 -14.62 32.49
C LEU A 593 -1.55 -15.65 32.24
N ALA A 594 -2.79 -15.21 31.95
CA ALA A 594 -3.87 -16.12 31.57
C ALA A 594 -3.56 -16.88 30.27
N LEU A 595 -2.89 -16.25 29.29
CA LEU A 595 -2.37 -16.97 28.12
C LEU A 595 -1.37 -18.06 28.51
N SER A 596 -0.40 -17.77 29.40
CA SER A 596 0.57 -18.75 29.92
C SER A 596 -0.12 -19.92 30.62
N GLU A 597 -1.03 -19.67 31.57
CA GLU A 597 -1.78 -20.71 32.29
C GLU A 597 -2.46 -21.71 31.34
N ARG A 598 -3.04 -21.20 30.24
CA ARG A 598 -3.75 -22.04 29.27
C ARG A 598 -2.79 -22.83 28.37
N LEU A 599 -1.65 -22.27 27.99
CA LEU A 599 -0.58 -22.98 27.29
C LEU A 599 0.04 -24.07 28.17
N GLY A 600 0.36 -23.75 29.43
CA GLY A 600 0.89 -24.70 30.42
C GLY A 600 -0.08 -25.84 30.70
N LYS A 601 -1.39 -25.56 30.78
CA LYS A 601 -2.42 -26.59 30.91
C LYS A 601 -2.47 -27.54 29.70
N LEU A 602 -2.27 -27.03 28.48
CA LEU A 602 -2.20 -27.85 27.26
C LEU A 602 -0.90 -28.65 27.13
N ALA A 603 0.20 -28.23 27.76
CA ALA A 603 1.42 -29.03 27.83
C ALA A 603 1.23 -30.26 28.74
N HIS A 604 0.78 -30.01 29.98
CA HIS A 604 0.64 -31.05 31.01
C HIS A 604 -0.48 -32.07 30.74
N ASP A 605 -1.61 -31.67 30.15
CA ASP A 605 -2.76 -32.54 29.93
C ASP A 605 -2.93 -32.92 28.46
N GLY A 606 -2.34 -34.06 28.09
CA GLY A 606 -2.42 -34.63 26.75
C GLY A 606 -3.81 -35.14 26.35
N GLU A 607 -4.64 -35.58 27.31
CA GLU A 607 -6.01 -36.00 27.00
C GLU A 607 -6.90 -34.79 26.68
N LEU A 608 -6.79 -33.72 27.48
CA LEU A 608 -7.42 -32.43 27.22
C LEU A 608 -6.99 -31.84 25.88
N ARG A 609 -5.68 -31.79 25.60
CA ARG A 609 -5.14 -31.32 24.32
C ARG A 609 -5.73 -32.10 23.15
N ALA A 610 -5.79 -33.43 23.26
CA ALA A 610 -6.40 -34.30 22.25
C ALA A 610 -7.93 -34.11 22.14
N ARG A 611 -8.64 -33.91 23.26
CA ARG A 611 -10.10 -33.66 23.29
C ARG A 611 -10.44 -32.34 22.60
N LEU A 612 -9.80 -31.26 23.00
CA LEU A 612 -10.01 -29.92 22.44
C LEU A 612 -9.67 -29.90 20.94
N GLY A 613 -8.56 -30.54 20.53
CA GLY A 613 -8.18 -30.66 19.11
C GLY A 613 -9.19 -31.42 18.24
N ARG A 614 -9.85 -32.46 18.78
CA ARG A 614 -10.94 -33.17 18.08
C ARG A 614 -12.19 -32.29 17.94
N SER A 615 -12.59 -31.59 19.00
CA SER A 615 -13.72 -30.65 18.97
C SER A 615 -13.47 -29.48 18.02
N ALA A 616 -12.23 -28.96 18.00
CA ALA A 616 -11.76 -27.95 17.06
C ALA A 616 -11.93 -28.39 15.60
N ARG A 617 -11.45 -29.60 15.24
CA ARG A 617 -11.66 -30.17 13.90
C ARG A 617 -13.14 -30.28 13.56
N LEU A 618 -13.96 -30.77 14.49
CA LEU A 618 -15.40 -30.91 14.29
C LEU A 618 -16.06 -29.55 14.04
N ARG A 619 -15.72 -28.52 14.83
CA ARG A 619 -16.23 -27.14 14.67
C ARG A 619 -15.84 -26.55 13.31
N ALA A 620 -14.58 -26.69 12.90
CA ALA A 620 -14.11 -26.19 11.61
C ALA A 620 -14.92 -26.79 10.45
N VAL A 621 -15.06 -28.13 10.42
CA VAL A 621 -15.82 -28.85 9.39
C VAL A 621 -17.32 -28.54 9.44
N SER A 622 -17.92 -28.40 10.63
CA SER A 622 -19.36 -28.19 10.77
C SER A 622 -19.83 -26.74 10.54
N SER A 623 -18.95 -25.76 10.75
CA SER A 623 -19.34 -24.35 10.86
C SER A 623 -18.57 -23.40 9.94
N PHE A 624 -17.36 -23.77 9.52
CA PHE A 624 -16.41 -22.90 8.82
C PHE A 624 -15.82 -23.54 7.56
N ASP A 625 -16.55 -24.49 6.96
CA ASP A 625 -16.24 -25.07 5.65
C ASP A 625 -16.55 -24.08 4.51
N ALA A 626 -15.62 -23.95 3.55
CA ALA A 626 -15.73 -23.02 2.43
C ALA A 626 -16.92 -23.33 1.49
N THR A 627 -17.21 -24.60 1.24
CA THR A 627 -18.37 -25.03 0.42
C THR A 627 -19.67 -24.56 1.07
N VAL A 628 -19.82 -24.80 2.37
CA VAL A 628 -20.98 -24.36 3.18
C VAL A 628 -21.06 -22.83 3.24
N GLN A 629 -19.93 -22.12 3.24
CA GLN A 629 -19.91 -20.66 3.19
C GLN A 629 -20.43 -20.13 1.84
N VAL A 630 -19.94 -20.66 0.72
CA VAL A 630 -20.30 -20.17 -0.60
C VAL A 630 -21.74 -20.54 -0.95
N ASP A 631 -22.24 -21.69 -0.49
CA ASP A 631 -23.66 -22.04 -0.55
C ASP A 631 -24.57 -21.01 0.16
N ARG A 632 -24.09 -20.34 1.22
CA ARG A 632 -24.83 -19.23 1.85
C ARG A 632 -24.76 -17.95 1.03
N PHE A 633 -23.63 -17.65 0.38
CA PHE A 633 -23.52 -16.49 -0.53
C PHE A 633 -24.34 -16.67 -1.80
N ASP A 634 -24.35 -17.85 -2.40
CA ASP A 634 -25.19 -18.19 -3.56
C ASP A 634 -26.68 -17.98 -3.24
N ARG A 635 -27.18 -18.58 -2.14
CA ARG A 635 -28.57 -18.38 -1.69
C ARG A 635 -28.87 -16.91 -1.42
N LEU A 636 -27.97 -16.19 -0.74
CA LEU A 636 -28.11 -14.76 -0.47
C LEU A 636 -28.25 -13.93 -1.76
N TYR A 637 -27.43 -14.19 -2.78
CA TYR A 637 -27.51 -13.50 -4.06
C TYR A 637 -28.80 -13.85 -4.80
N GLN A 638 -29.16 -15.14 -4.86
CA GLN A 638 -30.40 -15.57 -5.52
C GLN A 638 -31.65 -15.01 -4.85
N GLU A 639 -31.68 -14.93 -3.52
CA GLU A 639 -32.76 -14.28 -2.77
C GLU A 639 -32.81 -12.78 -3.04
N LEU A 640 -31.66 -12.09 -3.06
CA LEU A 640 -31.58 -10.65 -3.32
C LEU A 640 -32.05 -10.28 -4.73
N LEU A 641 -31.71 -11.10 -5.73
CA LEU A 641 -32.16 -10.95 -7.12
C LEU A 641 -33.63 -11.34 -7.34
N ARG A 642 -34.22 -12.15 -6.44
CA ARG A 642 -35.66 -12.51 -6.46
C ARG A 642 -36.54 -11.47 -5.74
N ARG A 643 -35.98 -10.56 -4.95
CA ARG A 643 -36.76 -9.47 -4.33
C ARG A 643 -37.23 -8.51 -5.43
N PRO A 644 -38.52 -8.12 -5.47
CA PRO A 644 -38.98 -7.08 -6.38
C PRO A 644 -38.20 -5.78 -6.14
N GLU A 645 -38.06 -4.96 -7.17
CA GLU A 645 -37.55 -3.60 -7.00
C GLU A 645 -38.44 -2.86 -5.98
N PRO A 646 -37.86 -2.11 -5.03
CA PRO A 646 -38.66 -1.27 -4.14
C PRO A 646 -39.45 -0.30 -5.03
N ALA A 647 -40.76 -0.21 -4.80
CA ALA A 647 -41.59 0.73 -5.54
C ALA A 647 -40.98 2.14 -5.42
N PRO A 648 -40.81 2.89 -6.53
CA PRO A 648 -40.20 4.20 -6.48
C PRO A 648 -40.97 5.06 -5.48
N ALA A 649 -40.23 5.66 -4.54
CA ALA A 649 -40.83 6.44 -3.46
C ALA A 649 -41.77 7.51 -4.06
N PRO A 650 -42.97 7.72 -3.48
CA PRO A 650 -43.90 8.71 -4.00
C PRO A 650 -43.21 10.07 -4.04
N ALA A 651 -43.24 10.73 -5.20
CA ALA A 651 -42.48 11.94 -5.43
C ALA A 651 -43.03 13.11 -4.59
N GLU A 652 -42.47 13.28 -3.39
CA GLU A 652 -42.56 14.55 -2.67
C GLU A 652 -41.96 15.68 -3.56
N PRO A 653 -42.48 16.91 -3.48
CA PRO A 653 -42.03 18.01 -4.33
C PRO A 653 -40.60 18.43 -3.97
N ALA A 654 -39.63 17.83 -4.66
CA ALA A 654 -38.21 18.03 -4.41
C ALA A 654 -37.78 19.50 -4.62
N ALA A 655 -37.54 20.20 -3.52
CA ALA A 655 -36.85 21.48 -3.49
C ALA A 655 -35.33 21.29 -3.71
N ALA A 656 -34.97 20.73 -4.87
CA ALA A 656 -33.57 20.49 -5.22
C ALA A 656 -32.82 21.82 -5.45
N PRO A 657 -31.62 22.03 -4.86
CA PRO A 657 -30.75 23.11 -5.28
C PRO A 657 -30.27 22.83 -6.72
N ALA A 658 -30.26 23.86 -7.57
CA ALA A 658 -29.99 23.69 -8.99
C ALA A 658 -28.58 23.12 -9.25
N HIS A 659 -28.51 22.03 -10.02
CA HIS A 659 -27.25 21.52 -10.55
C HIS A 659 -26.66 22.52 -11.56
N ASP A 660 -25.43 22.98 -11.31
CA ASP A 660 -24.66 23.78 -12.24
C ASP A 660 -24.02 22.88 -13.33
N PRO A 661 -24.43 22.98 -14.61
CA PRO A 661 -23.88 22.16 -15.68
C PRO A 661 -22.41 22.50 -16.02
N VAL A 662 -21.92 23.70 -15.66
CA VAL A 662 -20.54 24.11 -15.91
C VAL A 662 -19.59 23.29 -15.05
N ARG A 663 -19.89 23.11 -13.75
CA ARG A 663 -19.14 22.23 -12.84
C ARG A 663 -19.02 20.79 -13.35
N THR A 664 -20.08 20.22 -13.90
CA THR A 664 -20.07 18.84 -14.41
C THR A 664 -19.17 18.71 -15.64
N ALA A 665 -19.27 19.63 -16.60
CA ALA A 665 -18.46 19.61 -17.81
C ALA A 665 -16.95 19.81 -17.52
N VAL A 666 -16.59 20.68 -16.58
CA VAL A 666 -15.21 20.89 -16.15
C VAL A 666 -14.64 19.62 -15.48
N ARG A 667 -15.41 18.95 -14.62
CA ARG A 667 -14.97 17.73 -13.93
C ARG A 667 -14.70 16.57 -14.90
N GLN A 668 -15.55 16.37 -15.90
CA GLN A 668 -15.32 15.33 -16.91
C GLN A 668 -14.06 15.61 -17.73
N LYS A 669 -13.89 16.85 -18.20
CA LYS A 669 -12.74 17.24 -19.03
C LYS A 669 -11.39 17.10 -18.30
N ALA A 670 -11.37 17.26 -16.97
CA ALA A 670 -10.20 16.98 -16.14
C ALA A 670 -9.91 15.47 -16.01
N LEU A 671 -10.94 14.64 -15.87
CA LEU A 671 -10.80 13.18 -15.77
C LEU A 671 -10.28 12.57 -17.07
N ASP A 672 -10.77 13.03 -18.22
CA ASP A 672 -10.33 12.57 -19.55
C ASP A 672 -8.84 12.88 -19.79
N ALA A 673 -8.37 14.07 -19.36
CA ALA A 673 -6.96 14.46 -19.47
C ALA A 673 -6.05 13.56 -18.62
N LEU A 674 -6.43 13.28 -17.37
CA LEU A 674 -5.67 12.40 -16.46
C LEU A 674 -5.58 10.95 -16.98
N LYS A 675 -6.64 10.44 -17.63
CA LYS A 675 -6.63 9.13 -18.30
C LYS A 675 -5.63 9.11 -19.48
N SER A 676 -5.52 10.21 -20.22
CA SER A 676 -4.57 10.34 -21.33
C SER A 676 -3.11 10.35 -20.87
N GLU A 677 -2.79 11.08 -19.80
CA GLU A 677 -1.43 11.08 -19.21
C GLU A 677 -1.03 9.69 -18.69
N LEU A 678 -1.94 8.97 -18.02
CA LEU A 678 -1.63 7.65 -17.45
C LEU A 678 -1.18 6.66 -18.53
N SER A 679 -1.89 6.58 -19.66
CA SER A 679 -1.54 5.71 -20.80
C SER A 679 -0.19 6.07 -21.43
N SER A 680 0.12 7.37 -21.51
CA SER A 680 1.43 7.88 -21.95
C SER A 680 2.56 7.46 -21.00
N MET A 681 2.33 7.54 -19.69
CA MET A 681 3.30 7.14 -18.67
C MET A 681 3.59 5.62 -18.67
N GLU A 682 2.56 4.79 -18.84
CA GLU A 682 2.71 3.33 -18.93
C GLU A 682 3.50 2.91 -20.18
N SER A 683 3.17 3.48 -21.33
CA SER A 683 3.90 3.29 -22.59
C SER A 683 5.38 3.68 -22.47
N ARG A 684 5.67 4.73 -21.69
CA ARG A 684 7.02 5.22 -21.43
C ARG A 684 7.78 4.38 -20.38
N ALA A 685 7.08 3.76 -19.44
CA ALA A 685 7.66 2.82 -18.47
C ALA A 685 8.09 1.51 -19.14
N GLU A 686 7.27 0.98 -20.05
CA GLU A 686 7.52 -0.32 -20.70
C GLU A 686 8.64 -0.26 -21.75
N ARG A 687 9.03 0.94 -22.21
CA ARG A 687 10.25 1.10 -23.02
C ARG A 687 11.51 0.92 -22.17
N LEU A 688 11.56 1.55 -20.99
CA LEU A 688 12.73 1.48 -20.11
C LEU A 688 13.06 0.10 -19.58
N LYS A 689 12.06 -0.71 -19.19
CA LYS A 689 12.34 -2.05 -18.65
C LYS A 689 13.21 -2.87 -19.61
N ARG A 690 12.99 -2.69 -20.93
CA ARG A 690 13.79 -3.28 -22.00
C ARG A 690 15.19 -2.65 -22.11
N GLU A 691 15.32 -1.34 -21.93
CA GLU A 691 16.62 -0.64 -21.89
C GLU A 691 17.48 -1.06 -20.66
N VAL A 692 16.85 -1.21 -19.48
CA VAL A 692 17.52 -1.67 -18.25
C VAL A 692 17.91 -3.14 -18.35
N PHE A 693 16.97 -4.01 -18.74
CA PHE A 693 17.24 -5.44 -18.96
C PHE A 693 18.35 -5.66 -20.01
N GLY A 694 18.39 -4.84 -21.07
CA GLY A 694 19.49 -4.84 -22.03
C GLY A 694 20.85 -4.60 -21.37
N ARG A 695 20.99 -3.55 -20.57
CA ARG A 695 22.24 -3.23 -19.85
C ARG A 695 22.63 -4.29 -18.81
N GLU A 696 21.66 -4.87 -18.11
CA GLU A 696 21.93 -5.99 -17.19
C GLU A 696 22.45 -7.23 -17.93
N VAL A 697 21.87 -7.53 -19.10
CA VAL A 697 22.32 -8.64 -19.97
C VAL A 697 23.74 -8.39 -20.49
N VAL A 698 24.09 -7.17 -20.92
CA VAL A 698 25.48 -6.80 -21.26
C VAL A 698 26.42 -7.04 -20.08
N GLY A 699 26.06 -6.54 -18.89
CA GLY A 699 26.84 -6.74 -17.67
C GLY A 699 27.09 -8.23 -17.37
N ARG A 700 26.04 -9.06 -17.42
CA ARG A 700 26.13 -10.52 -17.19
C ARG A 700 27.04 -11.21 -18.21
N VAL A 701 26.97 -10.84 -19.50
CA VAL A 701 27.87 -11.37 -20.54
C VAL A 701 29.32 -10.96 -20.27
N HIS A 702 29.56 -9.71 -19.85
CA HIS A 702 30.90 -9.19 -19.58
C HIS A 702 31.53 -9.78 -18.31
N GLU A 703 30.74 -9.99 -17.24
CA GLU A 703 31.16 -10.71 -16.04
C GLU A 703 31.61 -12.14 -16.36
N TYR A 704 30.80 -12.87 -17.15
CA TYR A 704 31.14 -14.22 -17.59
C TYR A 704 32.40 -14.26 -18.47
N ALA A 705 32.52 -13.36 -19.43
CA ALA A 705 33.69 -13.26 -20.30
C ALA A 705 34.97 -12.92 -19.53
N ALA A 706 34.90 -12.07 -18.50
CA ALA A 706 36.03 -11.74 -17.65
C ALA A 706 36.50 -12.94 -16.79
N ALA A 707 35.56 -13.71 -16.24
CA ALA A 707 35.82 -14.81 -15.32
C ALA A 707 36.24 -16.11 -16.04
N GLU A 708 35.41 -16.60 -16.97
CA GLU A 708 35.45 -17.99 -17.44
C GLU A 708 36.09 -18.16 -18.83
N LEU A 709 36.17 -17.10 -19.66
CA LEU A 709 36.72 -17.22 -21.01
C LEU A 709 38.26 -17.02 -21.05
N PRO A 710 38.98 -17.75 -21.94
CA PRO A 710 40.39 -17.51 -22.21
C PRO A 710 40.69 -16.07 -22.63
N ALA A 711 41.90 -15.58 -22.33
CA ALA A 711 42.30 -14.20 -22.64
C ALA A 711 42.42 -13.93 -24.16
N ASP A 712 42.57 -15.00 -24.94
CA ASP A 712 42.72 -15.06 -26.40
C ASP A 712 41.48 -15.65 -27.11
N ALA A 713 40.34 -15.77 -26.40
CA ALA A 713 39.08 -16.23 -26.98
C ALA A 713 38.53 -15.26 -28.05
N GLU A 714 38.10 -15.79 -29.19
CA GLU A 714 37.41 -15.08 -30.28
C GLU A 714 35.92 -15.44 -30.20
N VAL A 715 35.09 -14.48 -29.79
CA VAL A 715 33.73 -14.72 -29.29
C VAL A 715 32.69 -14.08 -30.22
N LEU A 716 31.86 -14.89 -30.86
CA LEU A 716 30.72 -14.45 -31.64
C LEU A 716 29.54 -14.15 -30.72
N ILE A 717 28.81 -13.05 -30.96
CA ILE A 717 27.73 -12.61 -30.06
C ILE A 717 26.51 -12.14 -30.86
N VAL A 718 25.34 -12.73 -30.57
CA VAL A 718 24.04 -12.37 -31.18
C VAL A 718 23.55 -11.01 -30.67
N SER A 719 24.23 -9.97 -31.15
CA SER A 719 24.24 -8.61 -30.59
C SER A 719 23.26 -7.64 -31.26
N ARG A 720 22.76 -7.95 -32.46
CA ARG A 720 21.84 -7.10 -33.24
C ARG A 720 22.39 -5.68 -33.54
N GLY A 721 23.71 -5.53 -33.60
CA GLY A 721 24.38 -4.24 -33.78
C GLY A 721 24.57 -3.43 -32.49
N ASP A 722 24.36 -4.04 -31.31
CA ASP A 722 24.80 -3.46 -30.04
C ASP A 722 26.32 -3.67 -29.88
N GLU A 723 27.08 -2.61 -30.13
CA GLU A 723 28.54 -2.56 -29.92
C GLU A 723 28.92 -2.90 -28.47
N THR A 724 28.08 -2.50 -27.49
CA THR A 724 28.41 -2.67 -26.07
C THR A 724 28.39 -4.13 -25.62
N LEU A 725 27.79 -5.04 -26.41
CA LEU A 725 27.86 -6.48 -26.20
C LEU A 725 29.17 -7.12 -26.71
N VAL A 726 29.87 -6.49 -27.66
CA VAL A 726 31.10 -7.02 -28.28
C VAL A 726 32.38 -6.36 -27.76
N GLU A 727 32.28 -5.23 -27.07
CA GLU A 727 33.34 -4.60 -26.27
C GLU A 727 33.68 -5.41 -24.99
N LEU A 728 33.94 -6.71 -25.14
CA LEU A 728 34.24 -7.62 -24.03
C LEU A 728 35.47 -7.15 -23.21
N PRO A 729 35.45 -7.27 -21.87
CA PRO A 729 36.59 -6.93 -21.02
C PRO A 729 37.77 -7.92 -21.14
N ARG A 730 37.56 -9.07 -21.79
CA ARG A 730 38.52 -10.16 -21.97
C ARG A 730 38.13 -10.99 -23.21
N GLY A 731 39.12 -11.48 -23.95
CA GLY A 731 38.91 -12.03 -25.29
C GLY A 731 38.64 -10.93 -26.32
N ARG A 732 38.13 -11.31 -27.50
CA ARG A 732 37.65 -10.40 -28.55
C ARG A 732 36.21 -10.74 -28.91
N GLY A 733 35.29 -9.83 -28.61
CA GLY A 733 33.90 -9.94 -29.06
C GLY A 733 33.75 -9.54 -30.53
N ARG A 734 32.84 -10.21 -31.23
CA ARG A 734 32.51 -9.99 -32.65
C ARG A 734 31.01 -10.19 -32.86
N HIS A 735 30.40 -9.43 -33.77
CA HIS A 735 28.96 -9.57 -34.01
C HIS A 735 28.62 -10.90 -34.68
N PHE A 736 27.40 -11.37 -34.41
CA PHE A 736 26.78 -12.45 -35.15
C PHE A 736 25.31 -12.08 -35.49
N PRO A 737 24.90 -12.14 -36.78
CA PRO A 737 25.75 -12.19 -37.98
C PRO A 737 26.64 -10.94 -38.14
N GLN A 738 27.66 -11.05 -38.99
CA GLN A 738 28.59 -9.96 -39.34
C GLN A 738 28.89 -9.96 -40.84
N ALA A 739 29.20 -8.79 -41.42
CA ALA A 739 29.71 -8.66 -42.78
C ALA A 739 31.16 -9.21 -42.90
N ALA A 740 31.71 -9.25 -44.11
CA ALA A 740 33.09 -9.68 -44.36
C ALA A 740 34.12 -8.79 -43.63
N GLU A 741 33.78 -7.52 -43.45
CA GLU A 741 34.57 -6.47 -42.81
C GLU A 741 34.51 -6.50 -41.27
N GLY A 742 33.72 -7.40 -40.67
CA GLY A 742 33.64 -7.58 -39.20
C GLY A 742 32.49 -6.87 -38.49
N HIS A 743 31.93 -5.81 -39.08
CA HIS A 743 30.78 -5.10 -38.49
C HIS A 743 29.49 -5.93 -38.54
N TYR A 744 28.49 -5.58 -37.72
CA TYR A 744 27.16 -6.21 -37.76
C TYR A 744 26.55 -6.17 -39.17
N ALA A 745 25.90 -7.26 -39.59
CA ALA A 745 25.37 -7.40 -40.95
C ALA A 745 24.17 -6.47 -41.28
N GLY A 746 23.56 -5.83 -40.27
CA GLY A 746 22.38 -4.97 -40.44
C GLY A 746 21.06 -5.73 -40.62
N HIS A 747 21.11 -7.03 -40.93
CA HIS A 747 19.98 -7.95 -41.01
C HIS A 747 20.27 -9.25 -40.24
N HIS A 748 19.24 -10.07 -40.05
CA HIS A 748 19.36 -11.45 -39.57
C HIS A 748 19.53 -12.42 -40.77
N PRO A 749 19.97 -13.67 -40.54
CA PRO A 749 19.96 -14.71 -41.59
C PRO A 749 18.54 -15.00 -42.09
N ALA A 750 18.43 -15.44 -43.34
CA ALA A 750 17.16 -15.75 -43.98
C ALA A 750 16.45 -16.96 -43.35
N ASP A 751 17.23 -17.98 -42.95
CA ASP A 751 16.76 -19.21 -42.33
C ASP A 751 17.86 -19.85 -41.46
N SER A 752 17.60 -21.05 -40.93
CA SER A 752 18.54 -21.79 -40.08
C SER A 752 19.78 -22.27 -40.82
N ALA A 753 19.71 -22.55 -42.12
CA ALA A 753 20.83 -23.04 -42.91
C ALA A 753 21.82 -21.90 -43.19
N ASP A 754 21.32 -20.73 -43.58
CA ASP A 754 22.09 -19.47 -43.69
C ASP A 754 22.79 -19.12 -42.36
N ALA A 755 22.09 -19.30 -41.23
CA ALA A 755 22.67 -19.12 -39.90
C ALA A 755 23.79 -20.13 -39.57
N VAL A 756 23.64 -21.41 -39.97
CA VAL A 756 24.68 -22.44 -39.76
C VAL A 756 25.89 -22.18 -40.67
N GLU A 757 25.70 -21.91 -41.96
CA GLU A 757 26.80 -21.66 -42.91
C GLU A 757 27.66 -20.47 -42.46
N HIS A 758 27.01 -19.38 -42.03
CA HIS A 758 27.70 -18.18 -41.53
C HIS A 758 28.47 -18.43 -40.23
N LEU A 759 27.97 -19.30 -39.34
CA LEU A 759 28.67 -19.72 -38.13
C LEU A 759 29.91 -20.56 -38.46
N GLU A 760 29.80 -21.52 -39.37
CA GLU A 760 30.91 -22.40 -39.74
C GLU A 760 32.04 -21.63 -40.47
N ASP A 761 31.71 -20.69 -41.35
CA ASP A 761 32.68 -19.81 -42.01
C ASP A 761 33.38 -18.86 -40.99
N LEU A 762 32.68 -18.35 -39.99
CA LEU A 762 33.30 -17.57 -38.91
C LEU A 762 34.18 -18.42 -37.98
N ARG A 763 33.77 -19.67 -37.69
CA ARG A 763 34.55 -20.64 -36.93
C ARG A 763 35.83 -21.06 -37.65
N ALA A 764 35.75 -21.31 -38.96
CA ALA A 764 36.91 -21.58 -39.82
C ALA A 764 37.90 -20.41 -39.85
N ARG A 765 37.42 -19.17 -39.64
CA ARG A 765 38.22 -17.94 -39.49
C ARG A 765 38.63 -17.64 -38.03
N GLY A 766 38.58 -18.64 -37.15
CA GLY A 766 39.19 -18.60 -35.82
C GLY A 766 38.24 -18.32 -34.65
N ALA A 767 36.95 -18.08 -34.87
CA ALA A 767 36.00 -17.96 -33.77
C ALA A 767 35.88 -19.28 -32.99
N ASN A 768 35.97 -19.22 -31.67
CA ASN A 768 36.01 -20.41 -30.80
C ASN A 768 34.92 -20.41 -29.70
N TYR A 769 34.14 -19.34 -29.56
CA TYR A 769 32.92 -19.32 -28.74
C TYR A 769 31.75 -18.60 -29.45
N LEU A 770 30.51 -18.98 -29.11
CA LEU A 770 29.28 -18.28 -29.48
C LEU A 770 28.46 -17.96 -28.23
N VAL A 771 28.04 -16.71 -28.08
CA VAL A 771 27.17 -16.22 -27.00
C VAL A 771 25.83 -15.76 -27.59
N ILE A 772 24.73 -16.22 -27.01
CA ILE A 772 23.37 -15.79 -27.31
C ILE A 772 22.83 -15.07 -26.07
N PRO A 773 22.87 -13.72 -26.02
CA PRO A 773 22.36 -12.96 -24.87
C PRO A 773 20.84 -13.11 -24.73
N ALA A 774 20.30 -13.02 -23.52
CA ALA A 774 18.85 -13.20 -23.27
C ALA A 774 17.97 -12.16 -24.00
N THR A 775 18.50 -10.97 -24.30
CA THR A 775 17.83 -9.98 -25.18
C THR A 775 17.64 -10.44 -26.62
N SER A 776 18.38 -11.47 -27.04
CA SER A 776 18.30 -12.16 -28.33
C SER A 776 17.87 -13.63 -28.19
N GLY A 777 17.45 -14.09 -27.00
CA GLY A 777 17.18 -15.51 -26.70
C GLY A 777 16.12 -16.16 -27.60
N TRP A 778 15.21 -15.36 -28.16
CA TRP A 778 14.23 -15.77 -29.17
C TRP A 778 14.85 -16.42 -30.42
N TRP A 779 16.15 -16.20 -30.70
CA TRP A 779 16.87 -16.91 -31.75
C TRP A 779 16.82 -18.43 -31.59
N LEU A 780 16.87 -18.93 -30.34
CA LEU A 780 16.89 -20.36 -30.05
C LEU A 780 15.57 -21.05 -30.43
N GLU A 781 14.46 -20.31 -30.35
CA GLU A 781 13.11 -20.76 -30.74
C GLU A 781 12.85 -20.54 -32.23
N HIS A 782 13.37 -19.45 -32.81
CA HIS A 782 13.08 -19.04 -34.19
C HIS A 782 13.89 -19.83 -35.23
N TYR A 783 15.18 -20.09 -34.96
CA TYR A 783 16.06 -20.85 -35.84
C TYR A 783 16.27 -22.27 -35.29
N ALA A 784 15.19 -23.05 -35.19
CA ALA A 784 15.19 -24.35 -34.50
C ALA A 784 16.28 -25.32 -34.99
N GLU A 785 16.50 -25.44 -36.30
CA GLU A 785 17.53 -26.35 -36.87
C GLU A 785 18.97 -25.85 -36.60
N PHE A 786 19.16 -24.53 -36.43
CA PHE A 786 20.43 -23.95 -36.00
C PHE A 786 20.69 -24.27 -34.52
N THR A 787 19.66 -24.20 -33.67
CA THR A 787 19.72 -24.66 -32.26
C THR A 787 20.04 -26.15 -32.18
N GLU A 788 19.37 -27.00 -32.96
CA GLU A 788 19.70 -28.43 -33.04
C GLU A 788 21.13 -28.68 -33.52
N HIS A 789 21.62 -27.89 -34.49
CA HIS A 789 23.02 -27.97 -34.94
C HIS A 789 24.00 -27.58 -33.83
N LEU A 790 23.70 -26.52 -33.07
CA LEU A 790 24.51 -26.10 -31.93
C LEU A 790 24.62 -27.19 -30.85
N ASP A 791 23.48 -27.68 -30.35
CA ASP A 791 23.47 -28.67 -29.27
C ASP A 791 24.05 -30.04 -29.69
N ARG A 792 23.91 -30.41 -30.98
CA ARG A 792 24.49 -31.64 -31.56
C ARG A 792 26.00 -31.54 -31.78
N THR A 793 26.48 -30.42 -32.33
CA THR A 793 27.86 -30.27 -32.84
C THR A 793 28.81 -29.71 -31.79
N TYR A 794 28.31 -28.87 -30.88
CA TYR A 794 29.08 -28.06 -29.94
C TYR A 794 28.71 -28.34 -28.49
N GLU A 795 29.54 -27.87 -27.57
CA GLU A 795 29.30 -28.02 -26.13
C GLU A 795 28.73 -26.72 -25.56
N ARG A 796 27.53 -26.79 -24.96
CA ARG A 796 26.93 -25.69 -24.21
C ARG A 796 27.64 -25.58 -22.86
N VAL A 797 28.54 -24.60 -22.73
CA VAL A 797 29.46 -24.46 -21.58
C VAL A 797 28.91 -23.59 -20.46
N ALA A 798 27.92 -22.73 -20.74
CA ALA A 798 27.19 -22.00 -19.72
C ALA A 798 25.78 -21.61 -20.19
N GLU A 799 24.85 -21.52 -19.24
CA GLU A 799 23.48 -21.07 -19.48
C GLU A 799 22.96 -20.33 -18.24
N ARG A 800 22.32 -19.18 -18.49
CA ARG A 800 21.75 -18.32 -17.47
C ARG A 800 20.48 -17.65 -18.03
N PRO A 801 19.26 -18.04 -17.59
CA PRO A 801 18.00 -17.59 -18.22
C PRO A 801 17.78 -16.08 -18.26
N ASP A 802 18.28 -15.32 -17.28
CA ASP A 802 18.23 -13.85 -17.21
C ASP A 802 19.44 -13.15 -17.86
N GLY A 803 20.35 -13.91 -18.49
CA GLY A 803 21.65 -13.44 -18.97
C GLY A 803 21.98 -13.86 -20.40
N TYR A 804 22.28 -15.14 -20.61
CA TYR A 804 22.90 -15.64 -21.84
C TYR A 804 22.90 -17.17 -21.95
N VAL A 805 23.17 -17.69 -23.14
CA VAL A 805 23.63 -19.07 -23.40
C VAL A 805 24.98 -19.02 -24.11
N VAL A 806 25.94 -19.88 -23.76
CA VAL A 806 27.28 -19.93 -24.35
C VAL A 806 27.63 -21.32 -24.85
N PHE A 807 28.13 -21.38 -26.10
CA PHE A 807 28.64 -22.58 -26.74
C PHE A 807 30.15 -22.45 -27.00
N SER A 808 30.90 -23.52 -26.70
CA SER A 808 32.28 -23.71 -27.15
C SER A 808 32.26 -24.29 -28.56
N LEU A 809 32.88 -23.60 -29.52
CA LEU A 809 32.91 -24.01 -30.93
C LEU A 809 34.03 -25.03 -31.23
N ALA A 810 34.69 -25.55 -30.20
CA ALA A 810 35.48 -26.77 -30.31
C ALA A 810 34.57 -27.96 -30.64
N ALA A 811 34.93 -28.75 -31.66
CA ALA A 811 34.15 -29.93 -32.03
C ALA A 811 34.17 -30.96 -30.89
N ARG A 812 32.99 -31.44 -30.48
CA ARG A 812 32.86 -32.41 -29.37
C ARG A 812 33.71 -33.66 -29.64
N THR A 813 34.64 -33.98 -28.75
CA THR A 813 35.49 -35.18 -28.81
C THR A 813 34.73 -36.46 -28.43
N GLY A 814 33.64 -36.75 -29.17
CA GLY A 814 32.68 -37.80 -28.81
C GLY A 814 31.68 -38.19 -29.91
N ALA A 815 31.87 -37.80 -31.17
CA ALA A 815 31.09 -38.29 -32.30
C ALA A 815 32.00 -39.02 -33.29
N GLY A 816 31.88 -40.34 -33.38
CA GLY A 816 32.64 -41.15 -34.35
C GLY A 816 32.10 -40.98 -35.76
N VAL A 817 32.98 -41.08 -36.76
CA VAL A 817 32.56 -41.19 -38.17
C VAL A 817 31.88 -42.54 -38.38
N THR A 818 30.56 -42.53 -38.50
CA THR A 818 29.82 -43.54 -39.27
C THR A 818 29.38 -42.92 -40.59
N THR A 819 29.75 -43.61 -41.68
CA THR A 819 29.55 -43.24 -43.09
C THR A 819 28.09 -43.25 -43.52
#